data_AF-A0A819Z4F3-F1
#
_entry.id   AF-A0A819Z4F3-F1
#
_cell.length_a   1.000
_cell.length_b   1.000
_cell.length_c   1.000
_cell.angle_alpha   90.00
_cell.angle_beta   90.00
_cell.angle_gamma   90.00
#
_symmetry.space_group_name_H-M   'P 1'
#
loop_
_entity.id
_entity.type
_entity.pdbx_description
1 polymer ?
#
loop_
_entity_poly.entity_id
_entity_poly.type
_entity_poly.pdbx_seq_one_letter_code
_entity_poly.pdbx_strand_id
1 'polypeptide(L)'
;MERSAGRFINETHADIQDLGRNPIHGYEDEPLSSLEEAAKTLVSFIPQIAQDVSTAKHNCNQNSHLLTLDESAAIYLYTMPGPVFRLLNQALRSEDRHSIKPWFSFLKLFITALKKLPSSTITVWRGAAIDDGVIFTDGDIHTWWTVNSCSNDLAVIQIYLGKTGTVFAIDAAEAKNISSFSTFPDEKELILMPGTHTLAFKAMESNKIILPPSLFKETEQETGYSLDGNPHVLNIGILNSYNDKATGTQVLTDQQHYFIHLSFQEYLAARHLLRILQNSNTQKAINWIRDNKYNPRFLQVFIFASGLLAQSEYASCIDIFWSTIQAEPSDLAEDVYVRNAACNVLGNISETVATDEVINPLIHMLQDKTPHVRWQACKALETIDVNATSDEVIQCLIKSLNDQDSMVRCIACNALGKIAEKKATNTVINSLMIALQNKDSRVRWKACKAIGNINANTTDEMINSLIESLNDQDSKVRHEACIALGKIGENKATNRIIGSLINALQHKDSDVRWQACEALGTIGMNTTSDEVIERLIKLINDQDSTGRCEACKVLGKIAGKKATNKAICSLLNALQDKESSIRQKACVAIRKIGEKAVTVEVVSGLINALRDENQQVKREAWSTLAKIGEKAATNELTSSLIQLLQDQDANVRCEACVVLGKTRGKTVTKEVITSLLIALKDKNSNVKKQASKALGRIGENAMTSEIIADLVNALGDSSPHVRAGVCTALGRMGAKAATNDVVAILIKMLHDDDSYVSWRACEALSKFGAKTITDNVIDGLIKALDHKDFGVRSDACVALGRIPQHAVTEKVIASLMNAIKDDNLYFKWKACAVIGRIGAKSVKGNVIVHLIDALRNGNEGMKKEVIEALLNISREGAIDEVVTHLINVCRDEDDYVKILALEVLGNIGPEAATDKIIIALIDVVSREERHIIDSVALDALDRALSSYHAIKLLDSSTVSQLLACIKQDNFQFNMVSSDHFLKVFLETRNPNLAPLVANAALLQGTAVTLTENNITVYDNKGLSRFTVALPGLKKALIQAFTQVRRELGYHYH
;
A
#
# COMPACT_ATOMS: atom_id res chain seq x y z
N MET A 1 11.80 45.45 47.92
CA MET A 1 10.87 45.70 49.05
C MET A 1 9.54 46.04 48.39
N GLU A 2 8.45 45.29 48.46
CA GLU A 2 8.04 44.11 49.22
C GLU A 2 7.38 43.15 48.21
N ARG A 3 7.58 41.82 48.31
CA ARG A 3 6.66 40.88 47.65
C ARG A 3 5.31 41.15 48.30
N SER A 4 4.36 41.76 47.60
CA SER A 4 2.99 41.82 48.08
C SER A 4 2.48 40.38 48.16
N ALA A 5 2.58 39.81 49.36
CA ALA A 5 1.77 38.69 49.79
C ALA A 5 0.31 39.18 49.77
N GLY A 6 -0.27 39.23 48.58
CA GLY A 6 -1.71 39.28 48.42
C GLY A 6 -2.22 37.99 49.05
N ARG A 7 -2.85 38.08 50.22
CA ARG A 7 -3.58 36.93 50.78
C ARG A 7 -4.67 36.60 49.78
N PHE A 8 -4.67 35.38 49.24
CA PHE A 8 -5.64 34.85 48.27
C PHE A 8 -7.08 35.33 48.46
N ILE A 9 -7.51 35.50 49.71
CA ILE A 9 -8.85 35.96 50.11
C ILE A 9 -9.19 37.37 49.58
N ASN A 10 -8.18 38.18 49.29
CA ASN A 10 -8.33 39.54 48.79
C ASN A 10 -8.31 39.63 47.24
N GLU A 11 -8.05 38.53 46.53
CA GLU A 11 -8.06 38.46 45.07
C GLU A 11 -9.44 37.93 44.58
N THR A 12 -9.98 38.48 43.48
CA THR A 12 -11.27 37.98 42.96
C THR A 12 -11.10 36.67 42.18
N HIS A 13 -12.19 35.92 41.98
CA HIS A 13 -12.16 34.66 41.22
C HIS A 13 -11.60 34.87 39.80
N ALA A 14 -11.99 35.96 39.15
CA ALA A 14 -11.54 36.34 37.81
C ALA A 14 -10.05 36.71 37.78
N ASP A 15 -9.55 37.47 38.77
CA ASP A 15 -8.14 37.86 38.84
C ASP A 15 -7.20 36.63 38.90
N ILE A 16 -7.61 35.59 39.62
CA ILE A 16 -6.83 34.35 39.78
C ILE A 16 -6.81 33.54 38.47
N GLN A 17 -7.93 33.52 37.74
CA GLN A 17 -8.05 32.87 36.43
C GLN A 17 -7.18 33.56 35.38
N ASP A 18 -7.26 34.90 35.30
CA ASP A 18 -6.49 35.69 34.34
C ASP A 18 -4.98 35.63 34.61
N LEU A 19 -4.57 35.46 35.87
CA LEU A 19 -3.16 35.31 36.26
C LEU A 19 -2.62 33.87 36.16
N GLY A 20 -3.46 32.88 35.81
CA GLY A 20 -3.06 31.48 35.66
C GLY A 20 -2.50 30.84 36.93
N ARG A 21 -2.93 31.32 38.11
CA ARG A 21 -2.42 30.83 39.41
C ARG A 21 -3.16 29.56 39.86
N ASN A 22 -2.52 28.76 40.73
CA ASN A 22 -3.23 27.63 41.35
C ASN A 22 -4.45 28.15 42.11
N PRO A 23 -5.63 27.52 41.94
CA PRO A 23 -6.88 27.91 42.58
C PRO A 23 -6.84 27.87 44.11
N ILE A 24 -5.82 27.26 44.71
CA ILE A 24 -5.59 27.25 46.15
C ILE A 24 -4.15 27.72 46.42
N HIS A 25 -3.99 28.92 46.98
CA HIS A 25 -2.71 29.43 47.47
C HIS A 25 -2.92 30.23 48.76
N GLY A 26 -1.90 30.32 49.61
CA GLY A 26 -1.96 30.99 50.92
C GLY A 26 -2.29 30.05 52.09
N TYR A 27 -2.78 28.84 51.83
CA TYR A 27 -2.77 27.76 52.83
C TYR A 27 -1.34 27.30 53.14
N GLU A 28 -0.37 27.55 52.25
CA GLU A 28 1.03 27.15 52.46
C GLU A 28 1.66 27.83 53.68
N ASP A 29 1.18 29.03 54.02
CA ASP A 29 1.64 29.82 55.17
C ASP A 29 1.07 29.33 56.51
N GLU A 30 0.08 28.44 56.50
CA GLU A 30 -0.42 27.79 57.72
C GLU A 30 0.61 26.78 58.25
N PRO A 31 0.85 26.72 59.58
CA PRO A 31 1.69 25.71 60.17
C PRO A 31 1.06 24.32 60.01
N LEU A 32 1.88 23.32 59.67
CA LEU A 32 1.44 21.92 59.67
C LEU A 32 1.13 21.51 61.11
N SER A 33 -0.11 21.10 61.38
CA SER A 33 -0.62 20.76 62.71
C SER A 33 -1.31 19.40 62.72
N SER A 34 -1.62 18.87 63.91
CA SER A 34 -2.37 17.61 64.03
C SER A 34 -3.78 17.74 63.46
N LEU A 35 -4.40 16.62 63.11
CA LEU A 35 -5.73 16.63 62.50
C LEU A 35 -6.79 17.27 63.43
N GLU A 36 -6.67 17.10 64.75
CA GLU A 36 -7.56 17.77 65.71
C GLU A 36 -7.43 19.28 65.68
N GLU A 37 -6.19 19.80 65.56
CA GLU A 37 -5.94 21.23 65.52
C GLU A 37 -6.44 21.82 64.21
N ALA A 38 -6.13 21.14 63.09
CA ALA A 38 -6.57 21.51 61.76
C ALA A 38 -8.10 21.51 61.61
N ALA A 39 -8.82 20.72 62.41
CA ALA A 39 -10.27 20.63 62.39
C ALA A 39 -10.99 21.64 63.31
N LYS A 40 -10.28 22.33 64.22
CA LYS A 40 -10.92 23.27 65.18
C LYS A 40 -11.70 24.37 64.50
N THR A 41 -11.18 24.90 63.39
CA THR A 41 -11.82 25.95 62.59
C THR A 41 -13.08 25.48 61.89
N LEU A 42 -13.28 24.17 61.74
CA LEU A 42 -14.43 23.55 61.09
C LEU A 42 -15.59 23.27 62.06
N VAL A 43 -15.35 23.26 63.38
CA VAL A 43 -16.36 22.92 64.41
C VAL A 43 -17.59 23.83 64.33
N SER A 44 -17.41 25.09 63.95
CA SER A 44 -18.48 26.08 63.88
C SER A 44 -19.55 25.76 62.84
N PHE A 45 -19.23 24.99 61.81
CA PHE A 45 -20.18 24.59 60.75
C PHE A 45 -20.21 23.08 60.49
N ILE A 46 -19.36 22.30 61.16
CA ILE A 46 -19.44 20.85 61.24
C ILE A 46 -19.38 20.44 62.72
N PRO A 47 -20.51 20.51 63.45
CA PRO A 47 -20.53 20.25 64.89
C PRO A 47 -19.97 18.87 65.30
N GLN A 48 -20.08 17.88 64.40
CA GLN A 48 -19.67 16.50 64.64
C GLN A 48 -18.18 16.23 64.36
N ILE A 49 -17.44 17.22 63.82
CA ILE A 49 -16.10 17.02 63.26
C ILE A 49 -15.09 16.44 64.27
N ALA A 50 -15.21 16.74 65.56
CA ALA A 50 -14.30 16.20 66.57
C ALA A 50 -14.42 14.67 66.73
N GLN A 51 -15.63 14.11 66.61
CA GLN A 51 -15.85 12.67 66.63
C GLN A 51 -15.43 12.03 65.30
N ASP A 52 -15.65 12.74 64.19
CA ASP A 52 -15.23 12.29 62.87
C ASP A 52 -13.70 12.20 62.76
N VAL A 53 -12.98 13.18 63.32
CA VAL A 53 -11.51 13.16 63.43
C VAL A 53 -11.02 11.97 64.27
N SER A 54 -11.67 11.71 65.41
CA SER A 54 -11.33 10.56 66.26
C SER A 54 -11.55 9.23 65.52
N THR A 55 -12.66 9.12 64.78
CA THR A 55 -12.99 7.95 63.96
C THR A 55 -11.99 7.76 62.83
N ALA A 56 -11.63 8.85 62.14
CA ALA A 56 -10.66 8.81 61.07
C ALA A 56 -9.27 8.39 61.55
N LYS A 57 -8.82 8.86 62.72
CA LYS A 57 -7.55 8.42 63.32
C LYS A 57 -7.54 6.96 63.73
N HIS A 58 -8.69 6.44 64.17
CA HIS A 58 -8.78 5.04 64.56
C HIS A 58 -8.77 4.11 63.34
N ASN A 59 -9.48 4.47 62.27
CA ASN A 59 -9.72 3.58 61.14
C ASN A 59 -8.80 3.80 59.94
N CYS A 60 -8.03 4.90 59.89
CA CYS A 60 -7.07 5.09 58.82
C CYS A 60 -5.94 4.06 58.87
N ASN A 61 -5.16 3.98 57.80
CA ASN A 61 -4.00 3.11 57.74
C ASN A 61 -2.89 3.61 58.66
N GLN A 62 -2.82 3.04 59.87
CA GLN A 62 -1.85 3.43 60.90
C GLN A 62 -0.42 2.95 60.65
N ASN A 63 -0.20 2.04 59.68
CA ASN A 63 1.08 1.38 59.43
C ASN A 63 1.80 1.88 58.17
N SER A 64 1.44 3.07 57.68
CA SER A 64 2.05 3.65 56.48
C SER A 64 3.52 4.01 56.69
N HIS A 65 4.38 3.58 55.77
CA HIS A 65 5.76 4.07 55.70
C HIS A 65 5.89 5.43 55.01
N LEU A 66 4.82 5.93 54.38
CA LEU A 66 4.82 7.16 53.57
C LEU A 66 4.16 8.35 54.26
N LEU A 67 3.11 8.10 55.05
CA LEU A 67 2.29 9.14 55.69
C LEU A 67 2.33 8.99 57.21
N THR A 68 2.30 10.12 57.91
CA THR A 68 2.06 10.14 59.36
C THR A 68 0.61 9.75 59.67
N LEU A 69 0.33 9.39 60.94
CA LEU A 69 -1.03 9.05 61.36
C LEU A 69 -2.03 10.18 61.07
N ASP A 70 -1.66 11.44 61.34
CA ASP A 70 -2.49 12.62 61.07
C ASP A 70 -2.74 12.82 59.57
N GLU A 71 -1.73 12.58 58.72
CA GLU A 71 -1.85 12.69 57.27
C GLU A 71 -2.73 11.57 56.68
N SER A 72 -2.56 10.33 57.14
CA SER A 72 -3.43 9.21 56.75
C SER A 72 -4.87 9.42 57.24
N ALA A 73 -5.05 9.93 58.46
CA ALA A 73 -6.35 10.26 59.00
C ALA A 73 -7.02 11.41 58.24
N ALA A 74 -6.26 12.39 57.72
CA ALA A 74 -6.82 13.47 56.92
C ALA A 74 -7.42 12.97 55.59
N ILE A 75 -6.76 12.02 54.92
CA ILE A 75 -7.28 11.38 53.70
C ILE A 75 -8.52 10.54 54.01
N TYR A 76 -8.48 9.78 55.11
CA TYR A 76 -9.62 8.99 55.55
C TYR A 76 -10.82 9.87 55.90
N LEU A 77 -10.59 10.99 56.61
CA LEU A 77 -11.64 11.95 56.97
C LEU A 77 -12.31 12.60 55.74
N TYR A 78 -11.54 12.85 54.68
CA TYR A 78 -12.07 13.41 53.44
C TYR A 78 -12.99 12.43 52.70
N THR A 79 -12.68 11.13 52.73
CA THR A 79 -13.42 10.08 52.01
C THR A 79 -14.58 9.51 52.83
N MET A 80 -14.58 9.76 54.14
CA MET A 80 -15.60 9.26 55.05
C MET A 80 -17.00 9.82 54.71
N PRO A 81 -18.07 8.99 54.80
CA PRO A 81 -19.44 9.45 54.65
C PRO A 81 -19.74 10.57 55.65
N GLY A 82 -19.83 11.80 55.16
CA GLY A 82 -19.95 12.97 56.02
C GLY A 82 -19.99 14.28 55.25
N PRO A 83 -20.15 15.41 55.96
CA PRO A 83 -20.25 16.72 55.32
C PRO A 83 -18.91 17.25 54.81
N VAL A 84 -17.78 16.69 55.24
CA VAL A 84 -16.42 17.16 54.91
C VAL A 84 -16.18 17.22 53.40
N PHE A 85 -16.37 16.10 52.68
CA PHE A 85 -16.22 16.04 51.23
C PHE A 85 -17.05 17.11 50.51
N ARG A 86 -18.33 17.21 50.86
CA ARG A 86 -19.29 18.09 50.18
C ARG A 86 -18.98 19.55 50.44
N LEU A 87 -18.79 19.92 51.71
CA LEU A 87 -18.60 21.32 52.12
C LEU A 87 -17.23 21.86 51.69
N LEU A 88 -16.18 21.03 51.74
CA LEU A 88 -14.87 21.44 51.23
C LEU A 88 -14.93 21.72 49.73
N ASN A 89 -15.50 20.79 48.95
CA ASN A 89 -15.62 20.98 47.51
C ASN A 89 -16.58 22.10 47.13
N GLN A 90 -17.59 22.40 47.95
CA GLN A 90 -18.43 23.58 47.78
C GLN A 90 -17.65 24.88 48.02
N ALA A 91 -16.85 24.95 49.09
CA ALA A 91 -16.01 26.11 49.39
C ALA A 91 -14.96 26.33 48.29
N LEU A 92 -14.40 25.26 47.73
CA LEU A 92 -13.44 25.35 46.62
C LEU A 92 -14.05 25.88 45.31
N ARG A 93 -15.35 25.64 45.06
CA ARG A 93 -16.07 26.17 43.89
C ARG A 93 -16.54 27.61 44.08
N SER A 94 -16.71 28.06 45.32
CA SER A 94 -17.29 29.35 45.61
C SER A 94 -16.47 30.50 45.02
N GLU A 95 -17.16 31.47 44.41
CA GLU A 95 -16.55 32.74 44.00
C GLU A 95 -16.12 33.59 45.22
N ASP A 96 -16.72 33.38 46.40
CA ASP A 96 -16.30 34.03 47.64
C ASP A 96 -15.10 33.28 48.25
N ARG A 97 -13.91 33.87 48.10
CA ARG A 97 -12.65 33.33 48.63
C ARG A 97 -12.56 33.34 50.15
N HIS A 98 -13.43 34.04 50.87
CA HIS A 98 -13.47 33.97 52.34
C HIS A 98 -14.00 32.62 52.83
N SER A 99 -14.83 31.95 52.03
CA SER A 99 -15.47 30.67 52.38
C SER A 99 -14.48 29.50 52.52
N ILE A 100 -13.34 29.54 51.83
CA ILE A 100 -12.30 28.49 51.91
C ILE A 100 -11.30 28.73 53.05
N LYS A 101 -11.23 29.94 53.61
CA LYS A 101 -10.28 30.29 54.69
C LYS A 101 -10.36 29.34 55.91
N PRO A 102 -11.54 28.98 56.44
CA PRO A 102 -11.62 28.07 57.58
C PRO A 102 -11.03 26.68 57.31
N TRP A 103 -10.86 26.31 56.03
CA TRP A 103 -10.30 25.03 55.60
C TRP A 103 -8.79 25.03 55.44
N PHE A 104 -8.10 26.18 55.57
CA PHE A 104 -6.67 26.26 55.23
C PHE A 104 -5.79 25.34 56.07
N SER A 105 -6.01 25.24 57.38
CA SER A 105 -5.24 24.33 58.24
C SER A 105 -5.49 22.85 57.88
N PHE A 106 -6.73 22.49 57.53
CA PHE A 106 -7.07 21.15 57.02
C PHE A 106 -6.47 20.87 55.64
N LEU A 107 -6.57 21.82 54.70
CA LEU A 107 -5.99 21.73 53.36
C LEU A 107 -4.46 21.62 53.42
N LYS A 108 -3.81 22.32 54.35
CA LYS A 108 -2.36 22.19 54.57
C LYS A 108 -1.98 20.76 54.93
N LEU A 109 -2.69 20.14 55.86
CA LEU A 109 -2.44 18.75 56.25
C LEU A 109 -2.78 17.77 55.12
N PHE A 110 -3.96 17.91 54.51
CA PHE A 110 -4.47 17.03 53.45
C PHE A 110 -3.62 17.08 52.17
N ILE A 111 -3.28 18.27 51.68
CA ILE A 111 -2.43 18.42 50.48
C ILE A 111 -1.01 17.94 50.75
N THR A 112 -0.48 18.15 51.96
CA THR A 112 0.84 17.60 52.34
C THR A 112 0.83 16.08 52.29
N ALA A 113 -0.23 15.44 52.76
CA ALA A 113 -0.42 13.99 52.65
C ALA A 113 -0.45 13.54 51.18
N LEU A 114 -1.26 14.16 50.33
CA LEU A 114 -1.37 13.81 48.91
C LEU A 114 -0.04 13.99 48.15
N LYS A 115 0.74 15.03 48.47
CA LYS A 115 2.05 15.28 47.84
C LYS A 115 3.09 14.20 48.16
N LYS A 116 3.00 13.52 49.31
CA LYS A 116 3.89 12.41 49.68
C LYS A 116 3.55 11.09 48.97
N LEU A 117 2.34 10.97 48.39
CA LEU A 117 1.95 9.79 47.63
C LEU A 117 2.53 9.83 46.20
N PRO A 118 2.86 8.67 45.61
CA PRO A 118 3.37 8.60 44.24
C PRO A 118 2.33 9.07 43.22
N SER A 119 2.78 9.84 42.22
CA SER A 119 1.94 10.24 41.07
C SER A 119 1.89 9.12 40.02
N SER A 120 0.71 8.91 39.43
CA SER A 120 0.52 7.98 38.30
C SER A 120 -0.09 8.70 37.12
N THR A 121 0.46 8.48 35.92
CA THR A 121 -0.09 8.99 34.65
C THR A 121 -0.99 7.92 34.04
N ILE A 122 -2.29 8.02 34.28
CA ILE A 122 -3.30 7.07 33.80
C ILE A 122 -4.60 7.79 33.45
N THR A 123 -5.38 7.21 32.53
CA THR A 123 -6.76 7.63 32.31
C THR A 123 -7.59 7.30 33.54
N VAL A 124 -8.25 8.31 34.10
CA VAL A 124 -9.17 8.15 35.23
C VAL A 124 -10.57 8.59 34.81
N TRP A 125 -11.57 7.94 35.39
CA TRP A 125 -12.97 8.19 35.12
C TRP A 125 -13.57 8.99 36.27
N ARG A 126 -14.34 10.03 35.94
CA ARG A 126 -15.05 10.87 36.92
C ARG A 126 -16.51 11.02 36.52
N GLY A 127 -17.42 10.71 37.44
CA GLY A 127 -18.84 11.06 37.30
C GLY A 127 -19.11 12.47 37.80
N ALA A 128 -19.90 13.24 37.05
CA ALA A 128 -20.51 14.47 37.52
C ALA A 128 -22.03 14.42 37.32
N ALA A 129 -22.78 14.76 38.37
CA ALA A 129 -24.20 15.07 38.22
C ALA A 129 -24.30 16.40 37.46
N ILE A 130 -25.06 16.42 36.36
CA ILE A 130 -25.32 17.66 35.61
C ILE A 130 -26.22 18.52 36.49
N ASP A 131 -25.67 19.55 37.14
CA ASP A 131 -26.49 20.57 37.80
C ASP A 131 -25.92 22.00 37.78
N ASP A 132 -24.77 22.23 37.14
CA ASP A 132 -24.24 23.58 36.98
C ASP A 132 -24.11 23.87 35.48
N GLY A 133 -24.68 24.98 35.01
CA GLY A 133 -24.74 25.42 33.61
C GLY A 133 -23.40 25.75 32.94
N VAL A 134 -22.37 24.94 33.20
CA VAL A 134 -21.05 24.99 32.58
C VAL A 134 -21.13 24.32 31.21
N ILE A 135 -20.94 25.12 30.16
CA ILE A 135 -20.82 24.64 28.78
C ILE A 135 -19.34 24.31 28.56
N PHE A 136 -19.03 23.05 28.26
CA PHE A 136 -17.68 22.62 27.90
C PHE A 136 -17.51 22.72 26.37
N THR A 137 -16.62 23.60 25.90
CA THR A 137 -16.41 23.86 24.45
C THR A 137 -15.17 23.14 23.93
N ASP A 138 -15.18 22.79 22.64
CA ASP A 138 -14.09 22.03 22.03
C ASP A 138 -12.72 22.74 22.04
N GLY A 139 -11.67 22.10 22.56
CA GLY A 139 -10.34 22.66 22.81
C GLY A 139 -10.13 23.43 24.13
N ASP A 140 -11.15 23.68 24.95
CA ASP A 140 -11.01 24.51 26.15
C ASP A 140 -10.18 23.80 27.25
N ILE A 141 -9.27 24.54 27.88
CA ILE A 141 -8.59 24.08 29.10
C ILE A 141 -9.51 24.37 30.28
N HIS A 142 -10.13 23.32 30.81
CA HIS A 142 -10.95 23.43 32.01
C HIS A 142 -10.11 23.23 33.27
N THR A 143 -10.24 24.16 34.21
CA THR A 143 -9.59 24.08 35.52
C THR A 143 -10.55 23.45 36.51
N TRP A 144 -10.23 22.25 37.02
CA TRP A 144 -11.04 21.63 38.07
C TRP A 144 -10.69 22.23 39.43
N TRP A 145 -11.52 23.16 39.91
CA TRP A 145 -11.30 23.86 41.18
C TRP A 145 -11.39 22.94 42.42
N THR A 146 -12.04 21.78 42.30
CA THR A 146 -12.28 20.84 43.39
C THR A 146 -11.25 19.73 43.52
N VAL A 147 -11.24 19.06 44.67
CA VAL A 147 -10.52 17.80 44.86
C VAL A 147 -11.30 16.72 44.09
N ASN A 148 -10.73 16.18 43.02
CA ASN A 148 -11.46 15.25 42.14
C ASN A 148 -11.18 13.81 42.54
N SER A 149 -12.17 13.17 43.15
CA SER A 149 -12.19 11.74 43.43
C SER A 149 -12.59 10.98 42.17
N CYS A 150 -11.67 10.19 41.62
CA CYS A 150 -11.80 9.46 40.36
C CYS A 150 -11.51 7.98 40.59
N SER A 151 -11.89 7.13 39.64
CA SER A 151 -11.46 5.72 39.62
C SER A 151 -10.86 5.38 38.27
N ASN A 152 -9.89 4.47 38.25
CA ASN A 152 -9.42 3.90 36.99
C ASN A 152 -10.30 2.75 36.48
N ASP A 153 -11.41 2.47 37.18
CA ASP A 153 -12.37 1.45 36.84
C ASP A 153 -13.72 2.09 36.49
N LEU A 154 -14.09 2.05 35.20
CA LEU A 154 -15.32 2.68 34.69
C LEU A 154 -16.58 2.09 35.35
N ALA A 155 -16.55 0.80 35.71
CA ALA A 155 -17.68 0.13 36.34
C ALA A 155 -17.97 0.71 37.74
N VAL A 156 -16.94 1.12 38.48
CA VAL A 156 -17.08 1.77 39.79
C VAL A 156 -17.82 3.10 39.64
N ILE A 157 -17.48 3.90 38.62
CA ILE A 157 -18.09 5.23 38.41
C ILE A 157 -19.53 5.15 37.92
N GLN A 158 -19.88 4.12 37.13
CA GLN A 158 -21.24 3.94 36.63
C GLN A 158 -22.28 3.79 37.73
N ILE A 159 -21.90 3.22 38.88
CA ILE A 159 -22.76 3.03 40.04
C ILE A 159 -23.14 4.40 40.67
N TYR A 160 -22.32 5.43 40.49
CA TYR A 160 -22.44 6.75 41.13
C TYR A 160 -23.06 7.85 40.23
N LEU A 161 -23.51 7.53 39.00
CA LEU A 161 -23.99 8.52 38.02
C LEU A 161 -25.48 8.95 38.16
N GLY A 162 -26.31 8.20 38.88
CA GLY A 162 -27.76 8.47 38.92
C GLY A 162 -28.44 8.38 37.54
N LYS A 163 -29.63 8.98 37.39
CA LYS A 163 -30.43 8.92 36.14
C LYS A 163 -29.98 9.89 35.04
N THR A 164 -29.16 10.89 35.37
CA THR A 164 -28.85 12.05 34.51
C THR A 164 -27.38 12.49 34.56
N GLY A 165 -26.49 11.73 35.21
CA GLY A 165 -25.07 12.08 35.34
C GLY A 165 -24.26 11.84 34.06
N THR A 166 -23.14 12.57 33.93
CA THR A 166 -22.17 12.44 32.82
C THR A 166 -20.86 11.86 33.33
N VAL A 167 -20.25 10.95 32.55
CA VAL A 167 -18.91 10.42 32.82
C VAL A 167 -17.87 11.14 31.97
N PHE A 168 -16.82 11.61 32.61
CA PHE A 168 -15.63 12.15 31.98
C PHE A 168 -14.51 11.11 32.01
N ALA A 169 -13.81 10.94 30.88
CA ALA A 169 -12.50 10.31 30.84
C ALA A 169 -11.45 11.42 30.93
N ILE A 170 -10.51 11.29 31.86
CA ILE A 170 -9.49 12.30 32.10
C ILE A 170 -8.13 11.63 31.98
N ASP A 171 -7.38 11.95 30.94
CA ASP A 171 -5.99 11.54 30.77
C ASP A 171 -5.12 12.41 31.67
N ALA A 172 -4.88 11.96 32.91
CA ALA A 172 -4.23 12.77 33.94
C ALA A 172 -2.73 12.48 34.04
N ALA A 173 -1.90 13.52 34.06
CA ALA A 173 -0.44 13.40 34.22
C ALA A 173 -0.01 13.01 35.65
N GLU A 174 -0.80 13.30 36.69
CA GLU A 174 -0.38 13.12 38.11
C GLU A 174 -1.51 12.72 39.09
N ALA A 175 -2.19 11.59 38.86
CA ALA A 175 -3.19 11.07 39.79
C ALA A 175 -2.56 10.43 41.05
N LYS A 176 -3.12 10.70 42.24
CA LYS A 176 -2.66 10.15 43.53
C LYS A 176 -3.56 9.00 43.97
N ASN A 177 -3.05 7.77 44.00
CA ASN A 177 -3.81 6.62 44.48
C ASN A 177 -3.95 6.69 46.01
N ILE A 178 -5.20 6.81 46.49
CA ILE A 178 -5.52 6.88 47.92
C ILE A 178 -6.26 5.65 48.43
N SER A 179 -6.43 4.61 47.61
CA SER A 179 -7.23 3.41 47.93
C SER A 179 -6.88 2.81 49.29
N SER A 180 -5.59 2.74 49.63
CA SER A 180 -5.11 2.21 50.93
C SER A 180 -5.28 3.14 52.13
N PHE A 181 -5.83 4.34 51.92
CA PHE A 181 -6.04 5.41 52.91
C PHE A 181 -7.49 5.93 52.89
N SER A 182 -8.33 5.45 51.98
CA SER A 182 -9.74 5.82 51.82
C SER A 182 -10.66 4.92 52.67
N THR A 183 -11.88 5.39 52.95
CA THR A 183 -12.93 4.56 53.56
C THR A 183 -13.47 3.46 52.65
N PHE A 184 -13.18 3.53 51.35
CA PHE A 184 -13.61 2.55 50.35
C PHE A 184 -12.43 2.03 49.50
N PRO A 185 -11.61 1.09 50.03
CA PRO A 185 -10.41 0.61 49.34
C PRO A 185 -10.68 -0.06 47.99
N ASP A 186 -11.86 -0.69 47.84
CA ASP A 186 -12.25 -1.42 46.62
C ASP A 186 -12.63 -0.50 45.45
N GLU A 187 -12.86 0.80 45.71
CA GLU A 187 -13.20 1.77 44.67
C GLU A 187 -12.00 2.19 43.82
N LYS A 188 -10.79 1.72 44.18
CA LYS A 188 -9.52 2.07 43.55
C LYS A 188 -9.35 3.58 43.43
N GLU A 189 -9.72 4.30 44.49
CA GLU A 189 -9.89 5.75 44.45
C GLU A 189 -8.56 6.47 44.19
N LEU A 190 -8.60 7.38 43.21
CA LEU A 190 -7.51 8.24 42.80
C LEU A 190 -7.93 9.71 42.91
N ILE A 191 -7.09 10.53 43.54
CA ILE A 191 -7.32 11.96 43.68
C ILE A 191 -6.49 12.74 42.65
N LEU A 192 -7.15 13.62 41.90
CA LEU A 192 -6.48 14.70 41.18
C LEU A 192 -6.40 15.93 42.08
N MET A 193 -5.24 16.59 42.07
CA MET A 193 -5.03 17.81 42.85
C MET A 193 -6.01 18.92 42.43
N PRO A 194 -6.49 19.76 43.35
CA PRO A 194 -7.25 20.95 42.98
C PRO A 194 -6.46 21.85 42.03
N GLY A 195 -7.13 22.37 41.02
CA GLY A 195 -6.50 23.15 39.95
C GLY A 195 -5.85 22.33 38.85
N THR A 196 -6.20 21.05 38.75
CA THR A 196 -5.79 20.26 37.59
C THR A 196 -6.45 20.85 36.35
N HIS A 197 -5.60 21.29 35.41
CA HIS A 197 -6.02 21.72 34.09
C HIS A 197 -6.20 20.48 33.21
N THR A 198 -7.38 20.31 32.64
CA THR A 198 -7.68 19.22 31.72
C THR A 198 -8.31 19.79 30.46
N LEU A 199 -7.88 19.29 29.31
CA LEU A 199 -8.56 19.60 28.05
C LEU A 199 -9.98 19.02 28.08
N ALA A 200 -10.99 19.84 27.82
CA ALA A 200 -12.38 19.51 28.11
C ALA A 200 -13.08 18.63 27.04
N PHE A 201 -12.67 17.37 26.75
CA PHE A 201 -13.30 16.56 25.69
C PHE A 201 -13.97 15.24 26.06
N LYS A 202 -15.25 15.11 25.65
CA LYS A 202 -15.86 13.82 25.29
C LYS A 202 -17.09 13.87 24.35
N ALA A 203 -17.31 14.93 23.56
CA ALA A 203 -18.25 14.85 22.42
C ALA A 203 -17.72 13.94 21.28
N MET A 204 -16.44 13.56 21.36
CA MET A 204 -15.72 12.85 20.32
C MET A 204 -15.98 11.33 20.24
N GLU A 205 -16.76 10.72 21.14
CA GLU A 205 -17.00 9.27 21.01
C GLU A 205 -18.16 8.91 20.07
N SER A 206 -19.15 9.78 19.84
CA SER A 206 -20.32 9.37 19.04
C SER A 206 -20.48 10.07 17.69
N ASN A 207 -19.88 11.24 17.44
CA ASN A 207 -19.95 11.93 16.15
C ASN A 207 -21.40 12.18 15.63
N LYS A 208 -22.39 12.35 16.52
CA LYS A 208 -23.83 12.30 16.20
C LYS A 208 -24.62 13.46 16.84
N ILE A 209 -25.44 14.16 16.04
CA ILE A 209 -26.54 15.02 16.55
C ILE A 209 -27.78 14.15 16.75
N ILE A 210 -28.35 14.20 17.96
CA ILE A 210 -29.55 13.45 18.33
C ILE A 210 -30.79 14.30 18.06
N LEU A 211 -31.67 13.81 17.20
CA LEU A 211 -33.01 14.31 16.94
C LEU A 211 -33.97 13.71 17.98
N PRO A 212 -34.52 14.52 18.91
CA PRO A 212 -35.42 14.01 19.92
C PRO A 212 -36.85 13.81 19.35
N PRO A 213 -37.63 12.87 19.89
CA PRO A 213 -39.03 12.63 19.51
C PRO A 213 -39.91 13.89 19.53
N SER A 214 -39.60 14.83 20.43
CA SER A 214 -40.30 16.12 20.53
C SER A 214 -40.18 16.95 19.25
N LEU A 215 -39.05 16.89 18.56
CA LEU A 215 -38.79 17.65 17.34
C LEU A 215 -39.66 17.12 16.18
N PHE A 216 -39.87 15.81 16.09
CA PHE A 216 -40.75 15.22 15.08
C PHE A 216 -42.21 15.64 15.32
N LYS A 217 -42.66 15.65 16.58
CA LYS A 217 -44.01 16.12 16.95
C LYS A 217 -44.21 17.61 16.69
N GLU A 218 -43.22 18.44 16.96
CA GLU A 218 -43.24 19.87 16.59
C GLU A 218 -43.34 20.03 15.07
N THR A 219 -42.57 19.24 14.32
CA THR A 219 -42.58 19.27 12.84
C THR A 219 -43.95 18.85 12.28
N GLU A 220 -44.59 17.82 12.83
CA GLU A 220 -45.96 17.41 12.44
C GLU A 220 -46.98 18.53 12.72
N GLN A 221 -46.82 19.25 13.83
CA GLN A 221 -47.67 20.39 14.20
C GLN A 221 -47.46 21.60 13.29
N GLU A 222 -46.21 21.92 12.94
CA GLU A 222 -45.87 23.07 12.09
C GLU A 222 -46.21 22.83 10.62
N THR A 223 -46.02 21.61 10.14
CA THR A 223 -46.21 21.27 8.71
C THR A 223 -47.60 20.71 8.40
N GLY A 224 -48.34 20.25 9.41
CA GLY A 224 -49.65 19.61 9.26
C GLY A 224 -49.61 18.22 8.62
N TYR A 225 -48.42 17.65 8.45
CA TYR A 225 -48.19 16.38 7.78
C TYR A 225 -47.91 15.28 8.79
N SER A 226 -48.69 14.18 8.78
CA SER A 226 -48.50 13.05 9.71
C SER A 226 -47.42 12.08 9.21
N LEU A 227 -46.39 11.90 10.03
CA LEU A 227 -45.25 11.02 9.78
C LEU A 227 -45.60 9.55 10.08
N ASP A 228 -46.51 9.28 11.02
CA ASP A 228 -47.00 7.92 11.34
C ASP A 228 -47.69 7.23 10.15
N GLY A 229 -48.27 8.01 9.23
CA GLY A 229 -48.95 7.50 8.03
C GLY A 229 -48.06 7.35 6.79
N ASN A 230 -46.84 7.88 6.79
CA ASN A 230 -45.96 7.93 5.61
C ASN A 230 -44.49 7.63 5.96
N PRO A 231 -44.16 6.39 6.39
CA PRO A 231 -42.84 6.02 6.89
C PRO A 231 -41.71 6.14 5.86
N HIS A 232 -42.04 6.31 4.57
CA HIS A 232 -41.07 6.41 3.47
C HIS A 232 -40.41 7.78 3.35
N VAL A 233 -41.00 8.85 3.91
CA VAL A 233 -40.46 10.22 3.80
C VAL A 233 -39.10 10.35 4.53
N LEU A 234 -38.89 9.54 5.57
CA LEU A 234 -37.65 9.52 6.36
C LEU A 234 -36.81 8.25 6.14
N ASN A 235 -37.23 7.36 5.24
CA ASN A 235 -36.56 6.09 4.96
C ASN A 235 -35.36 6.26 4.00
N ILE A 236 -34.39 7.08 4.41
CA ILE A 236 -33.22 7.43 3.58
C ILE A 236 -31.98 6.58 3.91
N GLY A 237 -32.03 5.67 4.90
CA GLY A 237 -30.86 4.87 5.31
C GLY A 237 -29.71 5.69 5.93
N ILE A 238 -29.95 6.97 6.25
CA ILE A 238 -28.95 7.92 6.81
C ILE A 238 -29.20 8.20 8.32
N LEU A 239 -30.36 7.79 8.83
CA LEU A 239 -30.77 7.94 10.23
C LEU A 239 -30.73 6.59 10.93
N ASN A 240 -30.21 6.55 12.16
CA ASN A 240 -30.19 5.33 12.97
C ASN A 240 -30.73 5.61 14.38
N SER A 241 -31.37 4.60 14.98
CA SER A 241 -31.98 4.69 16.31
C SER A 241 -31.02 4.16 17.38
N TYR A 242 -31.11 4.68 18.60
CA TYR A 242 -30.17 4.36 19.69
C TYR A 242 -30.26 2.92 20.24
N ASN A 243 -31.16 2.07 19.72
CA ASN A 243 -31.45 0.75 20.29
C ASN A 243 -30.86 -0.46 19.54
N ASP A 244 -29.90 -0.27 18.62
CA ASP A 244 -29.12 -1.33 17.93
C ASP A 244 -29.94 -2.47 17.27
N LYS A 245 -31.25 -2.28 17.08
CA LYS A 245 -32.05 -3.10 16.16
C LYS A 245 -32.17 -2.35 14.85
N ALA A 246 -31.90 -3.02 13.73
CA ALA A 246 -32.25 -2.50 12.43
C ALA A 246 -33.73 -2.13 12.45
N THR A 247 -34.04 -0.83 12.47
CA THR A 247 -35.35 -0.38 12.04
C THR A 247 -35.47 -0.90 10.62
N GLY A 248 -36.43 -1.78 10.37
CA GLY A 248 -36.79 -2.17 9.02
C GLY A 248 -37.22 -0.94 8.21
N THR A 249 -38.09 -1.12 7.23
CA THR A 249 -38.56 -0.05 6.34
C THR A 249 -39.41 1.05 7.00
N GLN A 250 -39.38 1.20 8.33
CA GLN A 250 -40.14 2.19 9.11
C GLN A 250 -39.29 2.87 10.19
N VAL A 251 -39.39 4.21 10.23
CA VAL A 251 -38.76 5.10 11.21
C VAL A 251 -39.74 5.31 12.37
N LEU A 252 -39.28 5.13 13.62
CA LEU A 252 -40.11 5.21 14.83
C LEU A 252 -40.06 6.65 15.40
N THR A 253 -41.10 7.44 15.15
CA THR A 253 -41.25 8.88 15.50
C THR A 253 -41.18 9.17 17.00
N ASP A 254 -41.37 8.14 17.82
CA ASP A 254 -41.29 8.15 19.27
C ASP A 254 -39.86 7.90 19.81
N GLN A 255 -38.87 7.71 18.92
CA GLN A 255 -37.49 7.39 19.29
C GLN A 255 -36.47 8.48 18.90
N GLN A 256 -35.33 8.46 19.58
CA GLN A 256 -34.20 9.34 19.27
C GLN A 256 -33.44 8.83 18.04
N HIS A 257 -33.15 9.73 17.11
CA HIS A 257 -32.47 9.40 15.85
C HIS A 257 -31.22 10.25 15.67
N TYR A 258 -30.23 9.75 14.94
CA TYR A 258 -29.05 10.55 14.60
C TYR A 258 -28.61 10.36 13.16
N PHE A 259 -27.95 11.38 12.61
CA PHE A 259 -27.26 11.29 11.33
C PHE A 259 -25.95 10.53 11.49
N ILE A 260 -25.69 9.57 10.62
CA ILE A 260 -24.53 8.67 10.71
C ILE A 260 -23.18 9.40 10.47
N HIS A 261 -23.16 10.61 9.87
CA HIS A 261 -21.92 11.30 9.48
C HIS A 261 -21.94 12.81 9.77
N LEU A 262 -20.90 13.33 10.44
CA LEU A 262 -20.76 14.73 10.91
C LEU A 262 -20.83 15.77 9.77
N SER A 263 -20.23 15.46 8.62
CA SER A 263 -20.18 16.37 7.46
C SER A 263 -21.57 16.72 6.89
N PHE A 264 -22.58 15.86 7.08
CA PHE A 264 -23.96 16.17 6.68
C PHE A 264 -24.60 17.24 7.56
N GLN A 265 -24.26 17.25 8.85
CA GLN A 265 -24.77 18.25 9.79
C GLN A 265 -24.17 19.63 9.47
N GLU A 266 -22.87 19.67 9.17
CA GLU A 266 -22.14 20.88 8.79
C GLU A 266 -22.59 21.43 7.44
N TYR A 267 -22.90 20.54 6.48
CA TYR A 267 -23.50 20.90 5.19
C TYR A 267 -24.92 21.49 5.36
N LEU A 268 -25.77 20.89 6.20
CA LEU A 268 -27.12 21.41 6.46
C LEU A 268 -27.09 22.74 7.23
N ALA A 269 -26.15 22.91 8.17
CA ALA A 269 -25.91 24.18 8.85
C ALA A 269 -25.47 25.27 7.86
N ALA A 270 -24.60 24.93 6.90
CA ALA A 270 -24.17 25.85 5.84
C ALA A 270 -25.35 26.28 4.95
N ARG A 271 -26.20 25.35 4.52
CA ARG A 271 -27.42 25.66 3.76
C ARG A 271 -28.38 26.55 4.55
N HIS A 272 -28.58 26.25 5.82
CA HIS A 272 -29.45 27.03 6.69
C HIS A 272 -28.93 28.47 6.85
N LEU A 273 -27.61 28.62 7.05
CA LEU A 273 -26.95 29.92 7.15
C LEU A 273 -27.16 30.76 5.87
N LEU A 274 -26.96 30.18 4.69
CA LEU A 274 -27.17 30.87 3.42
C LEU A 274 -28.64 31.24 3.21
N ARG A 275 -29.59 30.37 3.57
CA ARG A 275 -31.03 30.69 3.52
C ARG A 275 -31.42 31.84 4.45
N ILE A 276 -30.81 31.95 5.63
CA ILE A 276 -31.05 33.09 6.52
C ILE A 276 -30.48 34.37 5.92
N LEU A 277 -29.34 34.31 5.23
CA LEU A 277 -28.80 35.48 4.50
C LEU A 277 -29.74 35.99 3.41
N GLN A 278 -30.60 35.15 2.85
CA GLN A 278 -31.59 35.51 1.81
C GLN A 278 -32.91 36.09 2.34
N ASN A 279 -33.25 35.78 3.59
CA ASN A 279 -34.56 36.07 4.17
C ASN A 279 -34.53 37.34 5.05
N SER A 280 -35.69 37.75 5.57
CA SER A 280 -35.86 38.93 6.44
C SER A 280 -35.02 38.96 7.72
N ASN A 281 -34.25 37.90 8.02
CA ASN A 281 -33.34 37.78 9.16
C ASN A 281 -31.85 37.85 8.78
N THR A 282 -31.50 38.41 7.60
CA THR A 282 -30.10 38.53 7.11
C THR A 282 -29.13 39.08 8.16
N GLN A 283 -29.53 40.08 8.95
CA GLN A 283 -28.66 40.70 9.95
C GLN A 283 -28.23 39.72 11.05
N LYS A 284 -29.09 38.75 11.39
CA LYS A 284 -28.76 37.71 12.38
C LYS A 284 -27.68 36.77 11.86
N ALA A 285 -27.74 36.40 10.57
CA ALA A 285 -26.69 35.61 9.93
C ALA A 285 -25.40 36.41 9.75
N ILE A 286 -25.47 37.69 9.37
CA ILE A 286 -24.29 38.55 9.27
C ILE A 286 -23.57 38.64 10.62
N ASN A 287 -24.31 38.88 11.70
CA ASN A 287 -23.74 38.94 13.05
C ASN A 287 -23.17 37.58 13.44
N TRP A 288 -23.91 36.49 13.23
CA TRP A 288 -23.40 35.15 13.52
C TRP A 288 -22.12 34.80 12.76
N ILE A 289 -22.05 35.13 11.46
CA ILE A 289 -20.84 34.95 10.65
C ILE A 289 -19.72 35.82 11.22
N ARG A 290 -19.99 37.10 11.55
CA ARG A 290 -18.97 37.98 12.13
C ARG A 290 -18.42 37.45 13.45
N ASP A 291 -19.29 36.90 14.29
CA ASP A 291 -18.96 36.40 15.62
C ASP A 291 -18.27 35.02 15.57
N ASN A 292 -18.56 34.21 14.55
CA ASN A 292 -18.13 32.81 14.48
C ASN A 292 -17.14 32.50 13.36
N LYS A 293 -16.85 33.42 12.43
CA LYS A 293 -15.93 33.19 11.29
C LYS A 293 -14.51 32.81 11.68
N TYR A 294 -14.10 33.08 12.92
CA TYR A 294 -12.78 32.73 13.46
C TYR A 294 -12.80 31.48 14.36
N ASN A 295 -13.97 30.86 14.54
CA ASN A 295 -14.11 29.67 15.37
C ASN A 295 -13.83 28.42 14.51
N PRO A 296 -12.79 27.62 14.83
CA PRO A 296 -12.43 26.42 14.07
C PRO A 296 -13.56 25.40 13.94
N ARG A 297 -14.50 25.35 14.90
CA ARG A 297 -15.67 24.46 14.87
C ARG A 297 -16.54 24.69 13.65
N PHE A 298 -16.66 25.94 13.22
CA PHE A 298 -17.51 26.35 12.11
C PHE A 298 -16.74 26.51 10.81
N LEU A 299 -15.43 26.26 10.81
CA LEU A 299 -14.61 26.32 9.60
C LEU A 299 -15.22 25.45 8.49
N GLN A 300 -15.61 24.22 8.82
CA GLN A 300 -16.22 23.31 7.85
C GLN A 300 -17.60 23.79 7.36
N VAL A 301 -18.35 24.53 8.19
CA VAL A 301 -19.61 25.18 7.81
C VAL A 301 -19.36 26.33 6.82
N PHE A 302 -18.34 27.16 7.06
CA PHE A 302 -17.98 28.24 6.12
C PHE A 302 -17.36 27.70 4.83
N ILE A 303 -16.63 26.59 4.91
CA ILE A 303 -16.14 25.84 3.75
C ILE A 303 -17.32 25.33 2.92
N PHE A 304 -18.30 24.64 3.52
CA PHE A 304 -19.49 24.20 2.80
C PHE A 304 -20.32 25.37 2.29
N ALA A 305 -20.46 26.45 3.06
CA ALA A 305 -21.16 27.65 2.61
C ALA A 305 -20.46 28.30 1.41
N SER A 306 -19.13 28.36 1.41
CA SER A 306 -18.35 28.88 0.27
C SER A 306 -18.55 28.06 -1.00
N GLY A 307 -18.67 26.73 -0.89
CA GLY A 307 -18.99 25.86 -2.01
C GLY A 307 -20.47 25.92 -2.44
N LEU A 308 -21.39 26.12 -1.50
CA LEU A 308 -22.83 26.23 -1.77
C LEU A 308 -23.23 27.57 -2.41
N LEU A 309 -22.49 28.65 -2.11
CA LEU A 309 -22.64 29.93 -2.80
C LEU A 309 -22.45 29.82 -4.31
N ALA A 310 -21.80 28.74 -4.76
CA ALA A 310 -21.66 28.41 -6.16
C ALA A 310 -22.91 27.73 -6.78
N GLN A 311 -24.08 27.88 -6.16
CA GLN A 311 -25.35 27.42 -6.73
C GLN A 311 -26.24 28.63 -7.00
N SER A 312 -26.96 28.61 -8.12
CA SER A 312 -27.84 29.71 -8.55
C SER A 312 -28.91 30.09 -7.51
N GLU A 313 -29.32 29.15 -6.64
CA GLU A 313 -30.22 29.41 -5.51
C GLU A 313 -29.65 30.49 -4.58
N TYR A 314 -28.32 30.61 -4.39
CA TYR A 314 -27.68 31.48 -3.40
C TYR A 314 -26.87 32.66 -3.98
N ALA A 315 -26.98 32.93 -5.28
CA ALA A 315 -26.20 33.96 -5.96
C ALA A 315 -26.33 35.37 -5.32
N SER A 316 -27.50 35.71 -4.79
CA SER A 316 -27.76 36.99 -4.11
C SER A 316 -27.00 37.17 -2.79
N CYS A 317 -26.43 36.10 -2.22
CA CYS A 317 -25.70 36.13 -0.96
C CYS A 317 -24.18 36.22 -1.11
N ILE A 318 -23.64 36.09 -2.32
CA ILE A 318 -22.19 36.03 -2.58
C ILE A 318 -21.49 37.27 -1.99
N ASP A 319 -21.93 38.45 -2.40
CA ASP A 319 -21.30 39.70 -1.95
C ASP A 319 -21.48 39.93 -0.44
N ILE A 320 -22.65 39.58 0.10
CA ILE A 320 -22.97 39.76 1.52
C ILE A 320 -22.13 38.82 2.39
N PHE A 321 -22.03 37.54 2.00
CA PHE A 321 -21.23 36.56 2.73
C PHE A 321 -19.75 36.93 2.68
N TRP A 322 -19.20 37.23 1.51
CA TRP A 322 -17.78 37.53 1.38
C TRP A 322 -17.41 38.88 2.01
N SER A 323 -18.22 39.93 1.85
CA SER A 323 -17.99 41.19 2.56
C SER A 323 -18.08 41.02 4.08
N THR A 324 -18.96 40.16 4.59
CA THR A 324 -19.06 39.86 6.03
C THR A 324 -17.87 39.05 6.55
N ILE A 325 -17.41 38.06 5.78
CA ILE A 325 -16.18 37.32 6.07
C ILE A 325 -14.96 38.25 6.04
N GLN A 326 -14.92 39.21 5.11
CA GLN A 326 -13.82 40.17 4.92
C GLN A 326 -13.85 41.38 5.87
N ALA A 327 -15.00 41.68 6.50
CA ALA A 327 -15.13 42.79 7.44
C ALA A 327 -14.18 42.64 8.66
N GLU A 328 -13.63 43.74 9.16
CA GLU A 328 -12.59 43.71 10.21
C GLU A 328 -13.13 43.20 11.57
N PRO A 329 -12.33 42.42 12.34
CA PRO A 329 -12.60 42.14 13.75
C PRO A 329 -12.10 43.27 14.65
N SER A 330 -12.66 43.34 15.86
CA SER A 330 -12.44 44.41 16.83
C SER A 330 -11.05 44.46 17.46
N ASP A 331 -10.23 43.39 17.40
CA ASP A 331 -8.88 43.39 17.97
C ASP A 331 -7.90 42.47 17.21
N LEU A 332 -6.62 42.85 17.23
CA LEU A 332 -5.51 42.40 16.38
C LEU A 332 -5.13 40.90 16.50
N ALA A 333 -5.34 40.14 15.42
CA ALA A 333 -4.38 39.18 14.84
C ALA A 333 -4.91 38.71 13.47
N GLU A 334 -4.09 38.77 12.43
CA GLU A 334 -4.44 38.58 11.03
C GLU A 334 -4.93 37.16 10.70
N ASP A 335 -6.23 36.93 10.53
CA ASP A 335 -6.68 35.57 10.18
C ASP A 335 -6.72 35.34 8.66
N VAL A 336 -5.53 35.04 8.15
CA VAL A 336 -5.22 34.56 6.79
C VAL A 336 -5.73 33.13 6.58
N TYR A 337 -5.99 32.36 7.65
CA TYR A 337 -6.23 30.92 7.59
C TYR A 337 -7.57 30.59 6.95
N VAL A 338 -8.65 31.31 7.31
CA VAL A 338 -9.98 31.06 6.73
C VAL A 338 -10.03 31.38 5.24
N ARG A 339 -9.41 32.50 4.81
CA ARG A 339 -9.35 32.88 3.40
C ARG A 339 -8.45 31.93 2.58
N ASN A 340 -7.36 31.46 3.18
CA ASN A 340 -6.51 30.43 2.60
C ASN A 340 -7.24 29.08 2.46
N ALA A 341 -7.93 28.63 3.51
CA ALA A 341 -8.75 27.42 3.48
C ALA A 341 -9.84 27.50 2.41
N ALA A 342 -10.50 28.66 2.28
CA ALA A 342 -11.47 28.90 1.22
C ALA A 342 -10.84 28.78 -0.18
N CYS A 343 -9.68 29.41 -0.44
CA CYS A 343 -8.96 29.22 -1.71
C CYS A 343 -8.67 27.74 -2.00
N ASN A 344 -8.25 26.96 -1.01
CA ASN A 344 -7.96 25.52 -1.18
C ASN A 344 -9.21 24.72 -1.57
N VAL A 345 -10.32 24.96 -0.87
CA VAL A 345 -11.58 24.25 -1.14
C VAL A 345 -12.11 24.63 -2.51
N LEU A 346 -12.15 25.92 -2.83
CA LEU A 346 -12.59 26.39 -4.14
C LEU A 346 -11.68 25.86 -5.26
N GLY A 347 -10.36 25.79 -5.03
CA GLY A 347 -9.41 25.15 -5.94
C GLY A 347 -9.74 23.68 -6.21
N ASN A 348 -10.01 22.89 -5.16
CA ASN A 348 -10.39 21.48 -5.30
C ASN A 348 -11.75 21.30 -6.00
N ILE A 349 -12.74 22.15 -5.70
CA ILE A 349 -14.04 22.12 -6.39
C ILE A 349 -13.84 22.45 -7.87
N SER A 350 -13.03 23.46 -8.17
CA SER A 350 -12.79 23.92 -9.55
C SER A 350 -12.08 22.92 -10.46
N GLU A 351 -11.40 21.91 -9.89
CA GLU A 351 -10.85 20.76 -10.63
C GLU A 351 -11.99 19.88 -11.19
N THR A 352 -13.15 19.88 -10.54
CA THR A 352 -14.32 19.05 -10.89
C THR A 352 -15.47 19.83 -11.55
N VAL A 353 -15.68 21.10 -11.14
CA VAL A 353 -16.77 21.97 -11.57
C VAL A 353 -16.26 23.41 -11.67
N ALA A 354 -16.10 23.91 -12.89
CA ALA A 354 -15.57 25.25 -13.17
C ALA A 354 -16.68 26.20 -13.63
N THR A 355 -17.49 26.70 -12.69
CA THR A 355 -18.54 27.70 -12.93
C THR A 355 -18.07 29.10 -12.50
N ASP A 356 -18.68 30.16 -13.06
CA ASP A 356 -18.40 31.56 -12.67
C ASP A 356 -18.59 31.78 -11.17
N GLU A 357 -19.54 31.05 -10.62
CA GLU A 357 -19.89 30.89 -9.21
C GLU A 357 -18.72 30.42 -8.30
N VAL A 358 -17.81 29.58 -8.81
CA VAL A 358 -16.57 29.14 -8.12
C VAL A 358 -15.38 30.05 -8.44
N ILE A 359 -15.35 30.60 -9.66
CA ILE A 359 -14.22 31.36 -10.20
C ILE A 359 -14.21 32.81 -9.68
N ASN A 360 -15.36 33.47 -9.59
CA ASN A 360 -15.47 34.88 -9.16
C ASN A 360 -14.93 35.14 -7.74
N PRO A 361 -15.18 34.26 -6.73
CA PRO A 361 -14.55 34.40 -5.43
C PRO A 361 -13.01 34.34 -5.48
N LEU A 362 -12.44 33.48 -6.33
CA LEU A 362 -10.99 33.38 -6.52
C LEU A 362 -10.42 34.63 -7.20
N ILE A 363 -11.12 35.20 -8.18
CA ILE A 363 -10.77 36.49 -8.79
C ILE A 363 -10.73 37.61 -7.75
N HIS A 364 -11.72 37.66 -6.86
CA HIS A 364 -11.73 38.64 -5.77
C HIS A 364 -10.54 38.45 -4.82
N MET A 365 -10.20 37.20 -4.48
CA MET A 365 -9.07 36.89 -3.58
C MET A 365 -7.69 37.20 -4.18
N LEU A 366 -7.55 37.31 -5.51
CA LEU A 366 -6.35 37.84 -6.15
C LEU A 366 -6.06 39.30 -5.79
N GLN A 367 -7.04 40.04 -5.27
CA GLN A 367 -6.89 41.45 -4.88
C GLN A 367 -6.75 41.63 -3.36
N ASP A 368 -6.62 40.54 -2.59
CA ASP A 368 -6.51 40.60 -1.13
C ASP A 368 -5.29 41.42 -0.68
N LYS A 369 -5.44 42.16 0.43
CA LYS A 369 -4.34 42.94 1.02
C LYS A 369 -3.13 42.07 1.40
N THR A 370 -3.37 40.81 1.72
CA THR A 370 -2.35 39.85 2.19
C THR A 370 -1.72 39.10 1.02
N PRO A 371 -0.39 39.16 0.84
CA PRO A 371 0.30 38.41 -0.22
C PRO A 371 0.03 36.90 -0.16
N HIS A 372 -0.13 36.36 1.06
CA HIS A 372 -0.38 34.94 1.26
C HIS A 372 -1.69 34.46 0.63
N VAL A 373 -2.76 35.23 0.81
CA VAL A 373 -4.07 34.93 0.22
C VAL A 373 -4.01 35.07 -1.29
N ARG A 374 -3.32 36.10 -1.81
CA ARG A 374 -3.18 36.31 -3.26
C ARG A 374 -2.44 35.16 -3.95
N TRP A 375 -1.30 34.70 -3.41
CA TRP A 375 -0.59 33.59 -4.06
C TRP A 375 -1.36 32.27 -3.91
N GLN A 376 -2.14 32.09 -2.83
CA GLN A 376 -3.03 30.94 -2.70
C GLN A 376 -4.18 30.98 -3.71
N ALA A 377 -4.75 32.15 -3.98
CA ALA A 377 -5.74 32.33 -5.04
C ALA A 377 -5.13 32.00 -6.41
N CYS A 378 -3.92 32.48 -6.71
CA CYS A 378 -3.20 32.05 -7.92
C CYS A 378 -3.00 30.53 -7.97
N LYS A 379 -2.75 29.89 -6.81
CA LYS A 379 -2.56 28.43 -6.71
C LYS A 379 -3.85 27.66 -6.96
N ALA A 380 -4.97 28.13 -6.45
CA ALA A 380 -6.29 27.55 -6.72
C ALA A 380 -6.67 27.71 -8.20
N LEU A 381 -6.37 28.87 -8.81
CA LEU A 381 -6.61 29.10 -10.24
C LEU A 381 -5.72 28.21 -11.13
N GLU A 382 -4.60 27.69 -10.61
CA GLU A 382 -3.74 26.73 -11.32
C GLU A 382 -4.41 25.36 -11.53
N THR A 383 -5.43 25.00 -10.74
CA THR A 383 -6.10 23.68 -10.81
C THR A 383 -7.43 23.70 -11.54
N ILE A 384 -7.87 24.87 -12.04
CA ILE A 384 -9.11 25.01 -12.80
C ILE A 384 -9.04 24.28 -14.14
N ASP A 385 -10.16 23.70 -14.58
CA ASP A 385 -10.30 23.24 -15.95
C ASP A 385 -10.06 24.40 -16.94
N VAL A 386 -8.95 24.31 -17.69
CA VAL A 386 -8.51 25.32 -18.65
C VAL A 386 -9.57 25.64 -19.71
N ASN A 387 -10.47 24.69 -20.02
CA ASN A 387 -11.56 24.90 -20.98
C ASN A 387 -12.64 25.87 -20.48
N ALA A 388 -12.80 25.98 -19.16
CA ALA A 388 -13.74 26.89 -18.50
C ALA A 388 -13.09 28.21 -18.06
N THR A 389 -11.80 28.43 -18.39
CA THR A 389 -11.09 29.65 -18.00
C THR A 389 -11.49 30.84 -18.88
N SER A 390 -12.19 31.80 -18.27
CA SER A 390 -12.59 33.06 -18.91
C SER A 390 -11.39 33.98 -19.16
N ASP A 391 -11.55 34.92 -20.10
CA ASP A 391 -10.50 35.91 -20.40
C ASP A 391 -10.24 36.84 -19.20
N GLU A 392 -11.23 37.03 -18.33
CA GLU A 392 -11.09 37.81 -17.10
C GLU A 392 -10.10 37.17 -16.12
N VAL A 393 -10.16 35.85 -15.93
CA VAL A 393 -9.18 35.10 -15.12
C VAL A 393 -7.77 35.28 -15.67
N ILE A 394 -7.62 35.18 -16.99
CA ILE A 394 -6.33 35.35 -17.67
C ILE A 394 -5.78 36.76 -17.41
N GLN A 395 -6.60 37.81 -17.54
CA GLN A 395 -6.17 39.19 -17.29
C GLN A 395 -5.77 39.42 -15.83
N CYS A 396 -6.50 38.83 -14.87
CA CYS A 396 -6.18 38.94 -13.46
C CYS A 396 -4.87 38.22 -13.09
N LEU A 397 -4.59 37.06 -13.69
CA LEU A 397 -3.32 36.36 -13.53
C LEU A 397 -2.16 37.12 -14.19
N ILE A 398 -2.38 37.72 -15.37
CA ILE A 398 -1.37 38.58 -16.02
C ILE A 398 -1.05 39.79 -15.15
N LYS A 399 -2.06 40.43 -14.55
CA LYS A 399 -1.84 41.52 -13.59
C LYS A 399 -1.00 41.05 -12.39
N SER A 400 -1.24 39.83 -11.91
CA SER A 400 -0.51 39.21 -10.79
C SER A 400 0.97 38.91 -11.10
N LEU A 401 1.38 38.86 -12.38
CA LEU A 401 2.80 38.80 -12.76
C LEU A 401 3.58 40.06 -12.38
N ASN A 402 2.90 41.17 -12.12
CA ASN A 402 3.48 42.43 -11.69
C ASN A 402 3.23 42.73 -10.20
N ASP A 403 2.79 41.73 -9.42
CA ASP A 403 2.58 41.90 -7.98
C ASP A 403 3.88 42.31 -7.26
N GLN A 404 3.74 43.05 -6.16
CA GLN A 404 4.88 43.46 -5.32
C GLN A 404 5.58 42.25 -4.70
N ASP A 405 4.80 41.24 -4.30
CA ASP A 405 5.31 40.02 -3.70
C ASP A 405 5.84 39.03 -4.76
N SER A 406 7.04 38.52 -4.48
CA SER A 406 7.72 37.59 -5.39
C SER A 406 7.04 36.23 -5.55
N MET A 407 6.38 35.75 -4.50
CA MET A 407 5.70 34.45 -4.52
C MET A 407 4.42 34.54 -5.35
N VAL A 408 3.66 35.63 -5.22
CA VAL A 408 2.48 35.89 -6.07
C VAL A 408 2.88 35.87 -7.55
N ARG A 409 3.91 36.61 -7.96
CA ARG A 409 4.42 36.59 -9.35
C ARG A 409 4.80 35.19 -9.81
N CYS A 410 5.45 34.42 -8.93
CA CYS A 410 5.93 33.08 -9.20
C CYS A 410 4.78 32.09 -9.44
N ILE A 411 3.75 32.11 -8.59
CA ILE A 411 2.59 31.23 -8.73
C ILE A 411 1.70 31.66 -9.90
N ALA A 412 1.52 32.97 -10.12
CA ALA A 412 0.81 33.49 -11.29
C ALA A 412 1.44 33.02 -12.61
N CYS A 413 2.77 33.06 -12.72
CA CYS A 413 3.50 32.53 -13.88
C CYS A 413 3.26 31.03 -14.09
N ASN A 414 3.20 30.25 -13.00
CA ASN A 414 2.90 28.82 -13.06
C ASN A 414 1.48 28.55 -13.57
N ALA A 415 0.50 29.28 -13.05
CA ALA A 415 -0.91 29.17 -13.44
C ALA A 415 -1.10 29.53 -14.93
N LEU A 416 -0.52 30.65 -15.37
CA LEU A 416 -0.51 31.02 -16.80
C LEU A 416 0.19 29.98 -17.68
N GLY A 417 1.26 29.36 -17.18
CA GLY A 417 1.93 28.27 -17.89
C GLY A 417 1.02 27.08 -18.14
N LYS A 418 0.28 26.61 -17.12
CA LYS A 418 -0.70 25.53 -17.29
C LYS A 418 -1.85 25.91 -18.23
N ILE A 419 -2.32 27.15 -18.16
CA ILE A 419 -3.33 27.65 -19.11
C ILE A 419 -2.76 27.60 -20.52
N ALA A 420 -1.50 28.02 -20.72
CA ALA A 420 -0.85 28.04 -22.03
C ALA A 420 -0.62 26.63 -22.61
N GLU A 421 -0.53 25.57 -21.79
CA GLU A 421 -0.42 24.18 -22.28
C GLU A 421 -1.63 23.77 -23.14
N LYS A 422 -2.84 24.26 -22.80
CA LYS A 422 -4.08 23.93 -23.54
C LYS A 422 -4.62 25.11 -24.36
N LYS A 423 -4.41 26.36 -23.93
CA LYS A 423 -4.93 27.60 -24.53
C LYS A 423 -3.84 28.69 -24.63
N ALA A 424 -2.90 28.50 -25.54
CA ALA A 424 -1.79 29.45 -25.79
C ALA A 424 -2.22 30.66 -26.63
N THR A 425 -2.91 31.63 -26.04
CA THR A 425 -3.23 32.90 -26.73
C THR A 425 -2.00 33.81 -26.82
N ASN A 426 -1.95 34.69 -27.82
CA ASN A 426 -0.87 35.68 -27.97
C ASN A 426 -0.65 36.52 -26.70
N THR A 427 -1.73 36.85 -26.00
CA THR A 427 -1.69 37.61 -24.74
C THR A 427 -0.96 36.83 -23.64
N VAL A 428 -1.26 35.55 -23.47
CA VAL A 428 -0.59 34.69 -22.48
C VAL A 428 0.87 34.47 -22.85
N ILE A 429 1.14 34.21 -24.13
CA ILE A 429 2.49 34.06 -24.68
C ILE A 429 3.36 35.29 -24.38
N ASN A 430 2.87 36.49 -24.73
CA ASN A 430 3.60 37.73 -24.51
C ASN A 430 3.86 37.96 -23.02
N SER A 431 2.90 37.62 -22.15
CA SER A 431 3.07 37.74 -20.70
C SER A 431 4.15 36.80 -20.14
N LEU A 432 4.25 35.56 -20.66
CA LEU A 432 5.29 34.60 -20.27
C LEU A 432 6.67 35.04 -20.78
N MET A 433 6.74 35.62 -21.98
CA MET A 433 7.98 36.18 -22.51
C MET A 433 8.47 37.37 -21.67
N ILE A 434 7.56 38.26 -21.24
CA ILE A 434 7.91 39.35 -20.30
C ILE A 434 8.40 38.75 -18.96
N ALA A 435 7.80 37.66 -18.49
CA ALA A 435 8.21 37.00 -17.24
C ALA A 435 9.63 36.39 -17.30
N LEU A 436 10.16 36.09 -18.49
CA LEU A 436 11.57 35.70 -18.67
C LEU A 436 12.54 36.82 -18.31
N GLN A 437 12.12 38.08 -18.33
CA GLN A 437 12.94 39.24 -17.97
C GLN A 437 12.69 39.73 -16.53
N ASN A 438 12.00 38.93 -15.71
CA ASN A 438 11.66 39.33 -14.34
C ASN A 438 12.92 39.42 -13.45
N LYS A 439 12.93 40.39 -12.52
CA LYS A 439 14.01 40.55 -11.53
C LYS A 439 14.24 39.31 -10.67
N ASP A 440 13.19 38.55 -10.36
CA ASP A 440 13.27 37.35 -9.54
C ASP A 440 13.58 36.11 -10.40
N SER A 441 14.68 35.41 -10.10
CA SER A 441 15.06 34.22 -10.85
C SER A 441 14.03 33.10 -10.76
N ARG A 442 13.21 33.07 -9.70
CA ARG A 442 12.13 32.09 -9.54
C ARG A 442 11.03 32.24 -10.56
N VAL A 443 10.75 33.49 -10.95
CA VAL A 443 9.78 33.79 -12.00
C VAL A 443 10.36 33.42 -13.35
N ARG A 444 11.63 33.76 -13.62
CA ARG A 444 12.31 33.46 -14.88
C ARG A 444 12.39 31.96 -15.19
N TRP A 445 12.77 31.12 -14.23
CA TRP A 445 12.84 29.67 -14.49
C TRP A 445 11.44 29.07 -14.67
N LYS A 446 10.42 29.54 -13.93
CA LYS A 446 9.04 29.11 -14.16
C LYS A 446 8.53 29.52 -15.54
N ALA A 447 8.90 30.70 -16.03
CA ALA A 447 8.58 31.12 -17.38
C ALA A 447 9.27 30.23 -18.43
N CYS A 448 10.54 29.84 -18.22
CA CYS A 448 11.21 28.85 -19.07
C CYS A 448 10.43 27.52 -19.13
N LYS A 449 10.04 27.01 -17.95
CA LYS A 449 9.25 25.78 -17.84
C LYS A 449 7.91 25.87 -18.56
N ALA A 450 7.19 26.96 -18.34
CA ALA A 450 5.90 27.24 -18.95
C ALA A 450 6.01 27.24 -20.48
N ILE A 451 6.95 28.00 -21.03
CA ILE A 451 7.19 28.07 -22.47
C ILE A 451 7.57 26.69 -23.04
N GLY A 452 8.42 25.94 -22.33
CA GLY A 452 8.78 24.57 -22.72
C GLY A 452 7.59 23.61 -22.80
N ASN A 453 6.54 23.84 -22.01
CA ASN A 453 5.34 23.00 -22.00
C ASN A 453 4.30 23.41 -23.07
N ILE A 454 4.35 24.64 -23.62
CA ILE A 454 3.46 25.10 -24.73
C ILE A 454 3.65 24.25 -25.99
N ASN A 455 4.88 23.81 -26.24
CA ASN A 455 5.27 22.84 -27.27
C ASN A 455 4.72 23.15 -28.69
N ALA A 456 3.55 22.63 -29.07
CA ALA A 456 2.98 22.75 -30.42
C ALA A 456 2.79 24.20 -30.91
N ASN A 457 2.57 25.15 -30.00
CA ASN A 457 2.37 26.57 -30.33
C ASN A 457 3.65 27.43 -30.14
N THR A 458 4.82 26.80 -30.05
CA THR A 458 6.08 27.54 -29.80
C THR A 458 6.55 28.32 -31.03
N THR A 459 6.70 29.64 -30.89
CA THR A 459 7.22 30.54 -31.93
C THR A 459 8.75 30.63 -31.91
N ASP A 460 9.35 31.09 -33.01
CA ASP A 460 10.81 31.27 -33.09
C ASP A 460 11.31 32.34 -32.09
N GLU A 461 10.47 33.31 -31.74
CA GLU A 461 10.78 34.35 -30.75
C GLU A 461 10.89 33.76 -29.33
N MET A 462 9.99 32.83 -28.97
CA MET A 462 10.11 32.06 -27.72
C MET A 462 11.39 31.23 -27.69
N ILE A 463 11.73 30.56 -28.80
CA ILE A 463 12.95 29.76 -28.91
C ILE A 463 14.18 30.66 -28.69
N ASN A 464 14.23 31.83 -29.32
CA ASN A 464 15.34 32.77 -29.12
C ASN A 464 15.44 33.23 -27.66
N SER A 465 14.31 33.53 -27.01
CA SER A 465 14.27 33.95 -25.60
C SER A 465 14.76 32.83 -24.65
N LEU A 466 14.43 31.56 -24.95
CA LEU A 466 14.97 30.41 -24.22
C LEU A 466 16.47 30.21 -24.48
N ILE A 467 16.95 30.43 -25.69
CA ILE A 467 18.39 30.37 -26.03
C ILE A 467 19.15 31.45 -25.26
N GLU A 468 18.62 32.66 -25.16
CA GLU A 468 19.20 33.73 -24.33
C GLU A 468 19.25 33.32 -22.84
N SER A 469 18.20 32.67 -22.35
CA SER A 469 18.10 32.17 -20.97
C SER A 469 19.13 31.09 -20.62
N LEU A 470 19.77 30.43 -21.60
CA LEU A 470 20.92 29.56 -21.36
C LEU A 470 22.12 30.30 -20.78
N ASN A 471 22.18 31.62 -20.92
CA ASN A 471 23.23 32.49 -20.38
C ASN A 471 22.78 33.32 -19.18
N ASP A 472 21.64 32.98 -18.56
CA ASP A 472 21.15 33.66 -17.36
C ASP A 472 22.17 33.56 -16.21
N GLN A 473 22.17 34.55 -15.31
CA GLN A 473 23.06 34.58 -14.14
C GLN A 473 22.73 33.45 -13.16
N ASP A 474 21.46 33.07 -13.03
CA ASP A 474 20.98 32.01 -12.14
C ASP A 474 21.07 30.63 -12.79
N SER A 475 21.67 29.67 -12.09
CA SER A 475 21.88 28.31 -12.62
C SER A 475 20.58 27.54 -12.85
N LYS A 476 19.52 27.79 -12.06
CA LYS A 476 18.23 27.13 -12.24
C LYS A 476 17.53 27.61 -13.50
N VAL A 477 17.68 28.90 -13.85
CA VAL A 477 17.14 29.44 -15.10
C VAL A 477 17.84 28.80 -16.30
N ARG A 478 19.19 28.75 -16.29
CA ARG A 478 19.96 28.07 -17.36
C ARG A 478 19.57 26.60 -17.51
N HIS A 479 19.41 25.91 -16.37
CA HIS A 479 18.99 24.52 -16.31
C HIS A 479 17.62 24.34 -16.97
N GLU A 480 16.61 25.09 -16.53
CA GLU A 480 15.24 24.93 -17.02
C GLU A 480 15.11 25.34 -18.49
N ALA A 481 15.87 26.36 -18.95
CA ALA A 481 15.95 26.72 -20.36
C ALA A 481 16.45 25.55 -21.23
N CYS A 482 17.43 24.79 -20.75
CA CYS A 482 17.93 23.62 -21.44
C CYS A 482 16.87 22.49 -21.54
N ILE A 483 16.12 22.26 -20.45
CA ILE A 483 15.01 21.29 -20.44
C ILE A 483 13.90 21.73 -21.40
N ALA A 484 13.52 23.01 -21.37
CA ALA A 484 12.48 23.57 -22.23
C ALA A 484 12.85 23.41 -23.71
N LEU A 485 14.08 23.75 -24.10
CA LEU A 485 14.58 23.55 -25.47
C LEU A 485 14.61 22.07 -25.87
N GLY A 486 14.94 21.17 -24.93
CA GLY A 486 14.87 19.72 -25.13
C GLY A 486 13.46 19.26 -25.48
N LYS A 487 12.48 19.61 -24.65
CA LYS A 487 11.06 19.28 -24.84
C LYS A 487 10.49 19.81 -26.16
N ILE A 488 10.80 21.07 -26.49
CA ILE A 488 10.40 21.68 -27.77
C ILE A 488 11.07 20.94 -28.93
N GLY A 489 12.36 20.63 -28.80
CA GLY A 489 13.15 19.93 -29.82
C GLY A 489 12.69 18.49 -30.08
N GLU A 490 12.08 17.81 -29.12
CA GLU A 490 11.52 16.47 -29.33
C GLU A 490 10.42 16.44 -30.39
N ASN A 491 9.60 17.49 -30.45
CA ASN A 491 8.52 17.63 -31.44
C ASN A 491 8.93 18.48 -32.65
N LYS A 492 9.71 19.54 -32.43
CA LYS A 492 10.14 20.51 -33.44
C LYS A 492 11.64 20.78 -33.34
N ALA A 493 12.45 19.81 -33.75
CA ALA A 493 13.91 19.96 -33.81
C ALA A 493 14.31 20.94 -34.92
N THR A 494 14.82 22.11 -34.56
CA THR A 494 15.39 23.09 -35.49
C THR A 494 16.91 23.19 -35.34
N ASN A 495 17.60 23.61 -36.40
CA ASN A 495 19.06 23.76 -36.38
C ASN A 495 19.55 24.77 -35.33
N ARG A 496 18.69 25.73 -34.98
CA ARG A 496 18.91 26.68 -33.89
C ARG A 496 18.89 26.00 -32.52
N ILE A 497 17.86 25.20 -32.24
CA ILE A 497 17.77 24.43 -30.99
C ILE A 497 18.96 23.47 -30.87
N ILE A 498 19.20 22.66 -31.90
CA ILE A 498 20.32 21.70 -31.92
C ILE A 498 21.65 22.44 -31.73
N GLY A 499 21.86 23.56 -32.44
CA GLY A 499 23.09 24.33 -32.33
C GLY A 499 23.29 24.95 -30.94
N SER A 500 22.24 25.49 -30.34
CA SER A 500 22.30 26.07 -28.99
C SER A 500 22.62 25.02 -27.92
N LEU A 501 22.01 23.83 -28.00
CA LEU A 501 22.27 22.74 -27.07
C LEU A 501 23.68 22.16 -27.26
N ILE A 502 24.20 22.11 -28.48
CA ILE A 502 25.60 21.69 -28.73
C ILE A 502 26.58 22.67 -28.10
N ASN A 503 26.33 23.98 -28.22
CA ASN A 503 27.15 24.98 -27.54
C ASN A 503 27.04 24.82 -26.01
N ALA A 504 25.85 24.49 -25.49
CA ALA A 504 25.64 24.24 -24.07
C ALA A 504 26.41 23.01 -23.52
N LEU A 505 26.81 22.04 -24.38
CA LEU A 505 27.71 20.95 -23.97
C LEU A 505 29.10 21.43 -23.55
N GLN A 506 29.51 22.62 -24.00
CA GLN A 506 30.79 23.25 -23.65
C GLN A 506 30.64 24.29 -22.53
N HIS A 507 29.46 24.39 -21.91
CA HIS A 507 29.21 25.38 -20.88
C HIS A 507 30.03 25.09 -19.60
N LYS A 508 30.49 26.14 -18.89
CA LYS A 508 31.31 26.00 -17.67
C LYS A 508 30.60 25.24 -16.53
N ASP A 509 29.29 25.40 -16.44
CA ASP A 509 28.41 24.75 -15.45
C ASP A 509 28.14 23.29 -15.83
N SER A 510 28.44 22.36 -14.92
CA SER A 510 28.25 20.92 -15.14
C SER A 510 26.79 20.52 -15.32
N ASP A 511 25.86 21.21 -14.67
CA ASP A 511 24.44 20.87 -14.72
C ASP A 511 23.87 21.23 -16.09
N VAL A 512 24.28 22.37 -16.63
CA VAL A 512 23.92 22.80 -18.01
C VAL A 512 24.44 21.79 -19.03
N ARG A 513 25.69 21.33 -18.89
CA ARG A 513 26.25 20.30 -19.79
C ARG A 513 25.48 18.99 -19.71
N TRP A 514 25.15 18.55 -18.50
CA TRP A 514 24.37 17.34 -18.29
C TRP A 514 22.99 17.43 -18.93
N GLN A 515 22.27 18.53 -18.72
CA GLN A 515 20.94 18.72 -19.30
C GLN A 515 20.99 18.85 -20.82
N ALA A 516 22.02 19.51 -21.37
CA ALA A 516 22.22 19.58 -22.81
C ALA A 516 22.47 18.18 -23.40
N CYS A 517 23.21 17.32 -22.67
CA CYS A 517 23.41 15.93 -23.04
C CYS A 517 22.10 15.11 -23.01
N GLU A 518 21.25 15.30 -22.00
CA GLU A 518 19.93 14.66 -21.94
C GLU A 518 19.00 15.15 -23.06
N ALA A 519 18.91 16.46 -23.26
CA ALA A 519 18.09 17.08 -24.30
C ALA A 519 18.50 16.61 -25.70
N LEU A 520 19.79 16.69 -26.06
CA LEU A 520 20.28 16.20 -27.35
C LEU A 520 20.13 14.70 -27.52
N GLY A 521 20.30 13.93 -26.44
CA GLY A 521 20.06 12.48 -26.46
C GLY A 521 18.62 12.16 -26.82
N THR A 522 17.66 12.86 -26.22
CA THR A 522 16.23 12.64 -26.44
C THR A 522 15.77 13.12 -27.82
N ILE A 523 16.21 14.32 -28.23
CA ILE A 523 16.02 14.84 -29.60
C ILE A 523 16.60 13.85 -30.62
N GLY A 524 17.83 13.38 -30.44
CA GLY A 524 18.48 12.45 -31.38
C GLY A 524 17.81 11.07 -31.45
N MET A 525 17.20 10.59 -30.37
CA MET A 525 16.42 9.36 -30.39
C MET A 525 15.14 9.53 -31.22
N ASN A 526 14.45 10.66 -31.09
CA ASN A 526 13.11 10.88 -31.66
C ASN A 526 13.15 11.45 -33.09
N THR A 527 14.18 12.22 -33.45
CA THR A 527 14.32 12.85 -34.78
C THR A 527 14.90 11.91 -35.83
N THR A 528 14.46 12.01 -37.09
CA THR A 528 15.02 11.26 -38.23
C THR A 528 16.30 11.90 -38.82
N SER A 529 16.73 13.06 -38.31
CA SER A 529 17.84 13.82 -38.88
C SER A 529 19.21 13.31 -38.40
N ASP A 530 20.06 12.92 -39.34
CA ASP A 530 21.47 12.60 -39.11
C ASP A 530 22.29 13.81 -38.62
N GLU A 531 21.74 15.04 -38.70
CA GLU A 531 22.43 16.29 -38.37
C GLU A 531 22.94 16.33 -36.92
N VAL A 532 22.16 15.81 -35.96
CA VAL A 532 22.59 15.73 -34.55
C VAL A 532 23.84 14.86 -34.45
N ILE A 533 23.87 13.72 -35.15
CA ILE A 533 25.00 12.81 -35.15
C ILE A 533 26.21 13.46 -35.84
N GLU A 534 26.03 14.14 -36.98
CA GLU A 534 27.14 14.80 -37.69
C GLU A 534 27.79 15.91 -36.88
N ARG A 535 27.01 16.72 -36.16
CA ARG A 535 27.58 17.77 -35.32
C ARG A 535 28.24 17.21 -34.06
N LEU A 536 27.72 16.14 -33.47
CA LEU A 536 28.38 15.44 -32.36
C LEU A 536 29.70 14.78 -32.79
N ILE A 537 29.77 14.25 -34.01
CA ILE A 537 31.03 13.72 -34.59
C ILE A 537 32.07 14.83 -34.72
N LYS A 538 31.68 16.03 -35.16
CA LYS A 538 32.59 17.19 -35.18
C LYS A 538 33.06 17.54 -33.76
N LEU A 539 32.14 17.55 -32.79
CA LEU A 539 32.46 17.86 -31.39
C LEU A 539 33.40 16.85 -30.72
N ILE A 540 33.35 15.56 -31.11
CA ILE A 540 34.32 14.55 -30.66
C ILE A 540 35.75 14.87 -31.10
N ASN A 541 35.94 15.67 -32.14
CA ASN A 541 37.27 16.06 -32.62
C ASN A 541 37.64 17.49 -32.20
N ASP A 542 36.89 18.10 -31.29
CA ASP A 542 37.13 19.47 -30.82
C ASP A 542 38.36 19.56 -29.89
N GLN A 543 38.96 20.75 -29.80
CA GLN A 543 40.10 20.99 -28.89
C GLN A 543 39.67 20.89 -27.42
N ASP A 544 38.44 21.29 -27.09
CA ASP A 544 37.91 21.21 -25.73
C ASP A 544 37.62 19.77 -25.30
N SER A 545 38.34 19.32 -24.27
CA SER A 545 38.17 17.98 -23.68
C SER A 545 36.78 17.75 -23.09
N THR A 546 36.13 18.81 -22.59
CA THR A 546 34.80 18.70 -21.97
C THR A 546 33.75 18.39 -23.03
N GLY A 547 33.74 19.16 -24.12
CA GLY A 547 32.90 18.94 -25.29
C GLY A 547 33.07 17.54 -25.87
N ARG A 548 34.33 17.08 -26.07
CA ARG A 548 34.60 15.71 -26.56
C ARG A 548 33.98 14.64 -25.66
N CYS A 549 34.14 14.79 -24.34
CA CYS A 549 33.61 13.85 -23.34
C CYS A 549 32.07 13.79 -23.37
N GLU A 550 31.39 14.93 -23.39
CA GLU A 550 29.93 14.95 -23.44
C GLU A 550 29.39 14.45 -24.78
N ALA A 551 30.08 14.73 -25.89
CA ALA A 551 29.72 14.19 -27.20
C ALA A 551 29.74 12.66 -27.24
N CYS A 552 30.75 12.02 -26.63
CA CYS A 552 30.79 10.56 -26.49
C CYS A 552 29.58 10.01 -25.73
N LYS A 553 29.16 10.68 -24.64
CA LYS A 553 27.99 10.27 -23.86
C LYS A 553 26.70 10.38 -24.68
N VAL A 554 26.51 11.50 -25.39
CA VAL A 554 25.31 11.72 -26.22
C VAL A 554 25.25 10.71 -27.35
N LEU A 555 26.35 10.47 -28.07
CA LEU A 555 26.40 9.45 -29.12
C LEU A 555 26.06 8.06 -28.57
N GLY A 556 26.59 7.68 -27.40
CA GLY A 556 26.24 6.42 -26.77
C GLY A 556 24.74 6.26 -26.47
N LYS A 557 24.01 7.35 -26.19
CA LYS A 557 22.55 7.33 -25.98
C LYS A 557 21.78 7.24 -27.31
N ILE A 558 22.16 8.04 -28.31
CA ILE A 558 21.47 8.10 -29.61
C ILE A 558 21.72 6.81 -30.43
N ALA A 559 22.98 6.39 -30.51
CA ALA A 559 23.44 5.38 -31.44
C ALA A 559 22.99 3.95 -31.06
N GLY A 560 22.57 3.68 -29.82
CA GLY A 560 21.99 2.37 -29.47
C GLY A 560 20.83 1.94 -30.38
N LYS A 561 20.00 2.88 -30.82
CA LYS A 561 18.89 2.62 -31.75
C LYS A 561 19.24 2.98 -33.21
N LYS A 562 19.99 4.07 -33.45
CA LYS A 562 20.33 4.64 -34.78
C LYS A 562 21.84 4.71 -35.09
N ALA A 563 22.66 3.77 -34.61
CA ALA A 563 24.11 3.81 -34.84
C ALA A 563 24.47 3.88 -36.33
N THR A 564 25.19 4.93 -36.71
CA THR A 564 25.82 5.07 -38.01
C THR A 564 27.28 4.61 -37.94
N ASN A 565 27.82 4.06 -39.03
CA ASN A 565 29.24 3.67 -39.10
C ASN A 565 30.18 4.85 -38.80
N LYS A 566 29.81 6.07 -39.23
CA LYS A 566 30.58 7.29 -38.95
C LYS A 566 30.71 7.57 -37.43
N ALA A 567 29.63 7.37 -36.67
CA ALA A 567 29.65 7.55 -35.21
C ALA A 567 30.53 6.49 -34.53
N ILE A 568 30.46 5.24 -35.00
CA ILE A 568 31.32 4.15 -34.50
C ILE A 568 32.80 4.45 -34.77
N CYS A 569 33.16 4.88 -35.99
CA CYS A 569 34.54 5.27 -36.32
C CYS A 569 35.04 6.44 -35.45
N SER A 570 34.17 7.39 -35.14
CA SER A 570 34.54 8.53 -34.27
C SER A 570 34.78 8.10 -32.83
N LEU A 571 33.97 7.17 -32.32
CA LEU A 571 34.18 6.56 -31.00
C LEU A 571 35.43 5.67 -30.95
N LEU A 572 35.79 5.00 -32.05
CA LEU A 572 37.04 4.27 -32.17
C LEU A 572 38.24 5.21 -32.02
N ASN A 573 38.23 6.38 -32.67
CA ASN A 573 39.28 7.39 -32.48
C ASN A 573 39.32 7.90 -31.03
N ALA A 574 38.15 8.09 -30.41
CA ALA A 574 38.05 8.53 -29.01
C ALA A 574 38.60 7.49 -28.01
N LEU A 575 38.68 6.20 -28.35
CA LEU A 575 39.39 5.20 -27.54
C LEU A 575 40.90 5.46 -27.47
N GLN A 576 41.45 6.25 -28.38
CA GLN A 576 42.87 6.62 -28.43
C GLN A 576 43.11 8.10 -28.06
N ASP A 577 42.12 8.76 -27.43
CA ASP A 577 42.24 10.16 -27.01
C ASP A 577 43.33 10.33 -25.94
N LYS A 578 44.02 11.48 -25.96
CA LYS A 578 45.04 11.84 -24.97
C LYS A 578 44.49 11.84 -23.53
N GLU A 579 43.22 12.22 -23.36
CA GLU A 579 42.56 12.31 -22.06
C GLU A 579 41.89 10.98 -21.68
N SER A 580 42.23 10.46 -20.50
CA SER A 580 41.67 9.19 -19.99
C SER A 580 40.14 9.22 -19.79
N SER A 581 39.56 10.39 -19.48
CA SER A 581 38.12 10.56 -19.32
C SER A 581 37.36 10.34 -20.63
N ILE A 582 37.92 10.77 -21.76
CA ILE A 582 37.33 10.56 -23.09
C ILE A 582 37.44 9.09 -23.47
N ARG A 583 38.61 8.45 -23.30
CA ARG A 583 38.78 7.01 -23.55
C ARG A 583 37.78 6.17 -22.75
N GLN A 584 37.57 6.51 -21.48
CA GLN A 584 36.56 5.88 -20.63
C GLN A 584 35.15 6.05 -21.21
N LYS A 585 34.73 7.28 -21.57
CA LYS A 585 33.39 7.52 -22.12
C LYS A 585 33.19 6.86 -23.48
N ALA A 586 34.23 6.73 -24.29
CA ALA A 586 34.19 5.97 -25.54
C ALA A 586 33.90 4.49 -25.29
N CYS A 587 34.57 3.84 -24.32
CA CYS A 587 34.25 2.45 -23.92
C CYS A 587 32.76 2.32 -23.50
N VAL A 588 32.26 3.26 -22.70
CA VAL A 588 30.87 3.26 -22.22
C VAL A 588 29.89 3.47 -23.38
N ALA A 589 30.19 4.37 -24.31
CA ALA A 589 29.36 4.64 -25.47
C ALA A 589 29.26 3.41 -26.38
N ILE A 590 30.39 2.76 -26.67
CA ILE A 590 30.45 1.51 -27.44
C ILE A 590 29.63 0.41 -26.76
N ARG A 591 29.74 0.27 -25.43
CA ARG A 591 28.92 -0.67 -24.64
C ARG A 591 27.42 -0.41 -24.79
N LYS A 592 27.00 0.86 -24.79
CA LYS A 592 25.59 1.26 -24.94
C LYS A 592 25.08 1.05 -26.37
N ILE A 593 25.93 1.23 -27.38
CA ILE A 593 25.58 0.90 -28.77
C ILE A 593 25.35 -0.61 -28.93
N GLY A 594 26.14 -1.42 -28.22
CA GLY A 594 25.97 -2.87 -28.21
C GLY A 594 26.39 -3.51 -29.52
N GLU A 595 25.60 -4.45 -30.03
CA GLU A 595 25.98 -5.33 -31.13
C GLU A 595 26.34 -4.62 -32.43
N LYS A 596 25.78 -3.43 -32.69
CA LYS A 596 26.08 -2.65 -33.91
C LYS A 596 27.50 -2.08 -33.92
N ALA A 597 28.13 -1.89 -32.76
CA ALA A 597 29.49 -1.35 -32.66
C ALA A 597 30.58 -2.42 -32.79
N VAL A 598 30.21 -3.69 -32.97
CA VAL A 598 31.15 -4.81 -32.91
C VAL A 598 31.80 -5.02 -34.29
N THR A 599 32.83 -4.24 -34.57
CA THR A 599 33.73 -4.44 -35.72
C THR A 599 35.09 -4.95 -35.23
N VAL A 600 35.90 -5.50 -36.14
CA VAL A 600 37.26 -5.98 -35.81
C VAL A 600 38.08 -4.85 -35.21
N GLU A 601 38.02 -3.66 -35.81
CA GLU A 601 38.77 -2.48 -35.39
C GLU A 601 38.35 -2.00 -34.00
N VAL A 602 37.05 -2.03 -33.68
CA VAL A 602 36.55 -1.68 -32.34
C VAL A 602 37.00 -2.70 -31.31
N VAL A 603 37.00 -4.00 -31.65
CA VAL A 603 37.52 -5.03 -30.75
C VAL A 603 39.02 -4.84 -30.52
N SER A 604 39.83 -4.60 -31.54
CA SER A 604 41.27 -4.31 -31.39
C SER A 604 41.51 -3.03 -30.57
N GLY A 605 40.71 -1.97 -30.78
CA GLY A 605 40.77 -0.76 -29.98
C GLY A 605 40.43 -1.00 -28.50
N LEU A 606 39.43 -1.85 -28.21
CA LEU A 606 39.10 -2.25 -26.85
C LEU A 606 40.17 -3.15 -26.22
N ILE A 607 40.83 -4.03 -27.00
CA ILE A 607 41.98 -4.84 -26.54
C ILE A 607 43.12 -3.92 -26.08
N ASN A 608 43.43 -2.89 -26.85
CA ASN A 608 44.43 -1.88 -26.44
C ASN A 608 44.00 -1.17 -25.14
N ALA A 609 42.72 -0.84 -24.99
CA ALA A 609 42.19 -0.22 -23.78
C ALA A 609 42.25 -1.14 -22.53
N LEU A 610 42.38 -2.46 -22.68
CA LEU A 610 42.66 -3.35 -21.54
C LEU A 610 44.04 -3.13 -20.93
N ARG A 611 44.97 -2.57 -21.72
CA ARG A 611 46.35 -2.26 -21.34
C ARG A 611 46.57 -0.78 -21.04
N ASP A 612 45.50 0.01 -20.98
CA ASP A 612 45.54 1.46 -20.73
C ASP A 612 46.23 1.80 -19.40
N GLU A 613 46.95 2.91 -19.29
CA GLU A 613 47.54 3.33 -18.01
C GLU A 613 46.48 3.61 -16.92
N ASN A 614 45.29 4.06 -17.31
CA ASN A 614 44.22 4.44 -16.41
C ASN A 614 43.34 3.23 -16.03
N GLN A 615 43.24 2.96 -14.73
CA GLN A 615 42.49 1.81 -14.21
C GLN A 615 40.99 1.85 -14.54
N GLN A 616 40.38 3.03 -14.64
CA GLN A 616 38.97 3.14 -14.99
C GLN A 616 38.73 2.80 -16.46
N VAL A 617 39.65 3.17 -17.36
CA VAL A 617 39.59 2.80 -18.78
C VAL A 617 39.68 1.28 -18.92
N LYS A 618 40.64 0.63 -18.24
CA LYS A 618 40.74 -0.84 -18.22
C LYS A 618 39.43 -1.50 -17.78
N ARG A 619 38.83 -1.02 -16.68
CA ARG A 619 37.57 -1.56 -16.14
C ARG A 619 36.42 -1.43 -17.12
N GLU A 620 36.26 -0.27 -17.76
CA GLU A 620 35.21 -0.08 -18.76
C GLU A 620 35.46 -0.94 -19.99
N ALA A 621 36.71 -1.08 -20.46
CA ALA A 621 37.06 -1.95 -21.58
C ALA A 621 36.71 -3.42 -21.30
N TRP A 622 37.06 -3.93 -20.11
CA TRP A 622 36.66 -5.26 -19.64
C TRP A 622 35.14 -5.42 -19.62
N SER A 623 34.44 -4.45 -19.03
CA SER A 623 32.98 -4.46 -18.98
C SER A 623 32.34 -4.43 -20.37
N THR A 624 32.89 -3.65 -21.29
CA THR A 624 32.40 -3.52 -22.67
C THR A 624 32.56 -4.83 -23.43
N LEU A 625 33.77 -5.42 -23.45
CA LEU A 625 34.01 -6.72 -24.09
C LEU A 625 33.14 -7.82 -23.48
N ALA A 626 33.01 -7.85 -22.15
CA ALA A 626 32.17 -8.80 -21.45
C ALA A 626 30.66 -8.61 -21.74
N LYS A 627 30.21 -7.40 -22.08
CA LYS A 627 28.79 -7.14 -22.42
C LYS A 627 28.48 -7.46 -23.87
N ILE A 628 29.42 -7.19 -24.77
CA ILE A 628 29.33 -7.53 -26.20
C ILE A 628 29.35 -9.06 -26.40
N GLY A 629 30.07 -9.80 -25.55
CA GLY A 629 29.99 -11.26 -25.46
C GLY A 629 30.45 -11.98 -26.72
N GLU A 630 29.68 -12.97 -27.16
CA GLU A 630 30.03 -13.88 -28.27
C GLU A 630 30.35 -13.17 -29.61
N LYS A 631 29.78 -12.00 -29.87
CA LYS A 631 30.07 -11.26 -31.12
C LYS A 631 31.46 -10.63 -31.14
N ALA A 632 32.07 -10.39 -29.99
CA ALA A 632 33.46 -9.91 -29.91
C ALA A 632 34.49 -11.04 -30.10
N ALA A 633 34.06 -12.31 -30.20
CA ALA A 633 34.94 -13.47 -30.23
C ALA A 633 35.73 -13.54 -31.55
N THR A 634 36.85 -12.82 -31.61
CA THR A 634 37.85 -12.90 -32.69
C THR A 634 39.05 -13.74 -32.22
N ASN A 635 39.83 -14.27 -33.18
CA ASN A 635 41.08 -14.97 -32.87
C ASN A 635 42.07 -14.04 -32.14
N GLU A 636 42.16 -12.77 -32.55
CA GLU A 636 43.01 -11.77 -31.92
C GLU A 636 42.63 -11.50 -30.45
N LEU A 637 41.33 -11.37 -30.17
CA LEU A 637 40.84 -11.26 -28.80
C LEU A 637 41.20 -12.50 -27.99
N THR A 638 41.02 -13.69 -28.58
CA THR A 638 41.31 -14.96 -27.91
C THR A 638 42.77 -15.09 -27.53
N SER A 639 43.70 -14.84 -28.47
CA SER A 639 45.15 -14.85 -28.19
C SER A 639 45.54 -13.82 -27.13
N SER A 640 44.96 -12.62 -27.20
CA SER A 640 45.23 -11.57 -26.21
C SER A 640 44.73 -11.96 -24.81
N LEU A 641 43.56 -12.57 -24.70
CA LEU A 641 43.00 -13.03 -23.43
C LEU A 641 43.80 -14.21 -22.84
N ILE A 642 44.31 -15.13 -23.67
CA ILE A 642 45.22 -16.20 -23.23
C ILE A 642 46.49 -15.61 -22.62
N GLN A 643 47.08 -14.59 -23.24
CA GLN A 643 48.23 -13.90 -22.68
C GLN A 643 47.89 -13.22 -21.33
N LEU A 644 46.73 -12.58 -21.24
CA LEU A 644 46.27 -11.89 -20.01
C LEU A 644 45.91 -12.87 -18.87
N LEU A 645 45.64 -14.15 -19.15
CA LEU A 645 45.53 -15.19 -18.13
C LEU A 645 46.86 -15.48 -17.43
N GLN A 646 48.00 -15.00 -17.96
CA GLN A 646 49.32 -15.15 -17.35
C GLN A 646 49.83 -13.84 -16.73
N ASP A 647 48.98 -12.80 -16.63
CA ASP A 647 49.36 -11.50 -16.07
C ASP A 647 49.72 -11.59 -14.58
N GLN A 648 50.59 -10.71 -14.10
CA GLN A 648 50.98 -10.68 -12.69
C GLN A 648 49.81 -10.27 -11.77
N ASP A 649 48.93 -9.38 -12.23
CA ASP A 649 47.75 -8.93 -11.50
C ASP A 649 46.62 -9.95 -11.55
N ALA A 650 46.18 -10.42 -10.38
CA ALA A 650 45.08 -11.36 -10.26
C ALA A 650 43.74 -10.82 -10.79
N ASN A 651 43.51 -9.50 -10.73
CA ASN A 651 42.31 -8.88 -11.27
C ASN A 651 42.27 -8.99 -12.80
N VAL A 652 43.41 -8.77 -13.47
CA VAL A 652 43.54 -8.93 -14.92
C VAL A 652 43.27 -10.37 -15.33
N ARG A 653 43.87 -11.34 -14.62
CA ARG A 653 43.60 -12.77 -14.83
C ARG A 653 42.12 -13.14 -14.61
N CYS A 654 41.48 -12.56 -13.59
CA CYS A 654 40.05 -12.77 -13.32
C CYS A 654 39.17 -12.26 -14.47
N GLU A 655 39.40 -11.03 -14.93
CA GLU A 655 38.60 -10.44 -16.00
C GLU A 655 38.81 -11.15 -17.34
N ALA A 656 40.04 -11.64 -17.61
CA ALA A 656 40.30 -12.50 -18.76
C ALA A 656 39.46 -13.78 -18.73
N CYS A 657 39.36 -14.45 -17.56
CA CYS A 657 38.45 -15.60 -17.38
C CYS A 657 36.99 -15.22 -17.65
N VAL A 658 36.54 -14.05 -17.16
CA VAL A 658 35.16 -13.59 -17.33
C VAL A 658 34.82 -13.37 -18.80
N VAL A 659 35.68 -12.69 -19.56
CA VAL A 659 35.46 -12.43 -20.99
C VAL A 659 35.48 -13.74 -21.77
N LEU A 660 36.47 -14.61 -21.56
CA LEU A 660 36.55 -15.94 -22.21
C LEU A 660 35.30 -16.78 -21.94
N GLY A 661 34.76 -16.75 -20.71
CA GLY A 661 33.53 -17.44 -20.38
C GLY A 661 32.29 -16.86 -21.06
N LYS A 662 32.29 -15.57 -21.42
CA LYS A 662 31.16 -14.88 -22.06
C LYS A 662 31.22 -14.86 -23.59
N THR A 663 32.38 -15.13 -24.18
CA THR A 663 32.54 -15.24 -25.64
C THR A 663 31.98 -16.55 -26.22
N ARG A 664 31.58 -17.53 -25.38
CA ARG A 664 30.84 -18.78 -25.70
C ARG A 664 31.12 -19.42 -27.08
N GLY A 665 31.63 -20.64 -27.11
CA GLY A 665 31.49 -21.57 -28.26
C GLY A 665 32.19 -21.23 -29.59
N LYS A 666 32.40 -19.95 -29.97
CA LYS A 666 33.01 -19.57 -31.26
C LYS A 666 34.54 -19.61 -31.29
N THR A 667 35.20 -19.42 -30.15
CA THR A 667 36.68 -19.40 -30.06
C THR A 667 37.22 -20.41 -29.03
N VAL A 668 36.44 -21.44 -28.71
CA VAL A 668 36.84 -22.47 -27.74
C VAL A 668 37.82 -23.42 -28.42
N THR A 669 39.10 -23.07 -28.36
CA THR A 669 40.20 -23.94 -28.78
C THR A 669 40.69 -24.79 -27.62
N LYS A 670 41.41 -25.88 -27.92
CA LYS A 670 42.11 -26.67 -26.90
C LYS A 670 43.00 -25.77 -26.02
N GLU A 671 43.65 -24.77 -26.62
CA GLU A 671 44.52 -23.81 -25.94
C GLU A 671 43.78 -22.94 -24.90
N VAL A 672 42.57 -22.45 -25.22
CA VAL A 672 41.72 -21.72 -24.26
C VAL A 672 41.36 -22.60 -23.08
N ILE A 673 40.99 -23.85 -23.34
CA ILE A 673 40.62 -24.78 -22.27
C ILE A 673 41.83 -25.10 -21.38
N THR A 674 42.98 -25.43 -21.97
CA THR A 674 44.22 -25.67 -21.22
C THR A 674 44.59 -24.46 -20.36
N SER A 675 44.48 -23.24 -20.90
CA SER A 675 44.79 -22.01 -20.17
C SER A 675 43.82 -21.77 -19.00
N LEU A 676 42.53 -22.06 -19.18
CA LEU A 676 41.54 -21.99 -18.10
C LEU A 676 41.74 -23.08 -17.04
N LEU A 677 42.20 -24.27 -17.42
CA LEU A 677 42.57 -25.34 -16.47
C LEU A 677 43.81 -24.96 -15.65
N ILE A 678 44.79 -24.27 -16.26
CA ILE A 678 45.91 -23.68 -15.52
C ILE A 678 45.39 -22.60 -14.55
N ALA A 679 44.49 -21.73 -14.99
CA ALA A 679 43.88 -20.70 -14.13
C ALA A 679 43.02 -21.29 -13.00
N LEU A 680 42.49 -22.52 -13.15
CA LEU A 680 41.80 -23.25 -12.08
C LEU A 680 42.76 -23.64 -10.93
N LYS A 681 44.07 -23.74 -11.23
CA LYS A 681 45.16 -24.04 -10.29
C LYS A 681 45.87 -22.76 -9.80
N ASP A 682 45.33 -21.56 -10.10
CA ASP A 682 45.94 -20.27 -9.74
C ASP A 682 46.05 -20.07 -8.21
N LYS A 683 47.07 -19.36 -7.74
CA LYS A 683 47.24 -19.03 -6.30
C LYS A 683 46.08 -18.19 -5.74
N ASN A 684 45.39 -17.42 -6.56
CA ASN A 684 44.30 -16.53 -6.17
C ASN A 684 42.93 -17.21 -6.33
N SER A 685 42.16 -17.28 -5.24
CA SER A 685 40.86 -17.94 -5.19
C SER A 685 39.80 -17.32 -6.11
N ASN A 686 39.85 -16.01 -6.38
CA ASN A 686 38.94 -15.36 -7.33
C ASN A 686 39.24 -15.78 -8.77
N VAL A 687 40.51 -15.93 -9.14
CA VAL A 687 40.91 -16.42 -10.46
C VAL A 687 40.41 -17.85 -10.64
N LYS A 688 40.67 -18.74 -9.67
CA LYS A 688 40.17 -20.12 -9.71
C LYS A 688 38.65 -20.18 -9.89
N LYS A 689 37.91 -19.36 -9.13
CA LYS A 689 36.44 -19.27 -9.19
C LYS A 689 35.95 -18.81 -10.56
N GLN A 690 36.57 -17.78 -11.16
CA GLN A 690 36.17 -17.29 -12.48
C GLN A 690 36.55 -18.27 -13.58
N ALA A 691 37.71 -18.93 -13.49
CA ALA A 691 38.13 -19.98 -14.42
C ALA A 691 37.12 -21.14 -14.43
N SER A 692 36.71 -21.60 -13.24
CA SER A 692 35.69 -22.64 -13.09
C SER A 692 34.34 -22.23 -13.71
N LYS A 693 33.89 -20.98 -13.46
CA LYS A 693 32.67 -20.45 -14.07
C LYS A 693 32.79 -20.31 -15.59
N ALA A 694 33.97 -19.94 -16.10
CA ALA A 694 34.24 -19.81 -17.52
C ALA A 694 34.13 -21.17 -18.22
N LEU A 695 34.78 -22.20 -17.67
CA LEU A 695 34.67 -23.60 -18.13
C LEU A 695 33.20 -24.06 -18.13
N GLY A 696 32.46 -23.79 -17.07
CA GLY A 696 31.03 -24.13 -17.02
C GLY A 696 30.15 -23.33 -17.99
N ARG A 697 30.54 -22.11 -18.40
CA ARG A 697 29.81 -21.33 -19.43
C ARG A 697 30.15 -21.77 -20.85
N ILE A 698 31.37 -22.25 -21.07
CA ILE A 698 31.80 -22.87 -22.32
C ILE A 698 30.97 -24.13 -22.60
N GLY A 699 30.57 -24.86 -21.55
CA GLY A 699 29.56 -25.91 -21.62
C GLY A 699 30.03 -27.16 -22.39
N GLU A 700 29.10 -27.85 -23.03
CA GLU A 700 29.35 -29.14 -23.71
C GLU A 700 30.39 -29.09 -24.83
N ASN A 701 30.63 -27.92 -25.44
CA ASN A 701 31.50 -27.76 -26.61
C ASN A 701 33.00 -27.94 -26.31
N ALA A 702 33.39 -27.98 -25.04
CA ALA A 702 34.77 -28.20 -24.61
C ALA A 702 35.08 -29.66 -24.26
N MET A 703 34.14 -30.60 -24.36
CA MET A 703 34.29 -31.88 -23.66
C MET A 703 35.30 -32.84 -24.30
N THR A 704 36.39 -33.14 -23.59
CA THR A 704 37.26 -34.31 -23.80
C THR A 704 37.44 -35.08 -22.48
N SER A 705 37.78 -36.36 -22.56
CA SER A 705 38.05 -37.20 -21.37
C SER A 705 39.17 -36.64 -20.49
N GLU A 706 40.17 -35.97 -21.08
CA GLU A 706 41.26 -35.29 -20.40
C GLU A 706 40.76 -34.15 -19.49
N ILE A 707 39.79 -33.36 -19.96
CA ILE A 707 39.22 -32.23 -19.22
C ILE A 707 38.35 -32.71 -18.06
N ILE A 708 37.65 -33.83 -18.22
CA ILE A 708 36.88 -34.46 -17.13
C ILE A 708 37.82 -34.86 -15.99
N ALA A 709 38.97 -35.48 -16.29
CA ALA A 709 39.95 -35.87 -15.28
C ALA A 709 40.50 -34.67 -14.50
N ASP A 710 40.85 -33.57 -15.18
CA ASP A 710 41.33 -32.36 -14.51
C ASP A 710 40.25 -31.68 -13.64
N LEU A 711 38.99 -31.66 -14.09
CA LEU A 711 37.87 -31.15 -13.29
C LEU A 711 37.63 -32.05 -12.07
N VAL A 712 37.67 -33.36 -12.23
CA VAL A 712 37.56 -34.32 -11.13
C VAL A 712 38.63 -34.08 -10.07
N ASN A 713 39.89 -33.85 -10.47
CA ASN A 713 40.95 -33.49 -9.52
C ASN A 713 40.65 -32.18 -8.78
N ALA A 714 40.06 -31.19 -9.46
CA ALA A 714 39.69 -29.91 -8.85
C ALA A 714 38.50 -29.98 -7.87
N LEU A 715 37.72 -31.08 -7.86
CA LEU A 715 36.76 -31.35 -6.79
C LEU A 715 37.43 -31.63 -5.44
N GLY A 716 38.74 -31.93 -5.42
CA GLY A 716 39.53 -32.07 -4.20
C GLY A 716 40.23 -30.79 -3.72
N ASP A 717 39.99 -29.63 -4.36
CA ASP A 717 40.68 -28.37 -3.99
C ASP A 717 40.29 -27.92 -2.57
N SER A 718 41.24 -27.33 -1.85
CA SER A 718 41.01 -26.83 -0.49
C SER A 718 39.96 -25.72 -0.43
N SER A 719 39.78 -24.95 -1.51
CA SER A 719 38.79 -23.89 -1.59
C SER A 719 37.39 -24.41 -1.93
N PRO A 720 36.37 -24.18 -1.08
CA PRO A 720 35.00 -24.61 -1.37
C PRO A 720 34.42 -23.92 -2.61
N HIS A 721 34.85 -22.69 -2.89
CA HIS A 721 34.42 -21.95 -4.09
C HIS A 721 34.85 -22.63 -5.38
N VAL A 722 36.00 -23.31 -5.36
CA VAL A 722 36.53 -24.06 -6.51
C VAL A 722 35.73 -25.34 -6.67
N ARG A 723 35.59 -26.13 -5.59
CA ARG A 723 34.77 -27.37 -5.60
C ARG A 723 33.35 -27.11 -6.11
N ALA A 724 32.68 -26.08 -5.58
CA ALA A 724 31.33 -25.70 -5.99
C ALA A 724 31.25 -25.18 -7.44
N GLY A 725 32.27 -24.43 -7.88
CA GLY A 725 32.39 -24.00 -9.26
C GLY A 725 32.50 -25.19 -10.21
N VAL A 726 33.31 -26.19 -9.84
CA VAL A 726 33.53 -27.40 -10.63
C VAL A 726 32.25 -28.25 -10.67
N CYS A 727 31.54 -28.41 -9.56
CA CYS A 727 30.20 -29.03 -9.55
C CYS A 727 29.26 -28.31 -10.54
N THR A 728 29.26 -26.98 -10.53
CA THR A 728 28.45 -26.18 -11.48
C THR A 728 28.85 -26.42 -12.93
N ALA A 729 30.16 -26.50 -13.20
CA ALA A 729 30.68 -26.74 -14.54
C ALA A 729 30.27 -28.13 -15.05
N LEU A 730 30.47 -29.17 -14.25
CA LEU A 730 30.05 -30.54 -14.55
C LEU A 730 28.54 -30.61 -14.80
N GLY A 731 27.71 -30.03 -13.92
CA GLY A 731 26.27 -30.00 -14.11
C GLY A 731 25.82 -29.32 -15.40
N ARG A 732 26.50 -28.24 -15.83
CA ARG A 732 26.22 -27.56 -17.11
C ARG A 732 26.70 -28.32 -18.34
N MET A 733 27.66 -29.22 -18.16
CA MET A 733 28.10 -30.15 -19.19
C MET A 733 27.15 -31.34 -19.35
N GLY A 734 26.19 -31.50 -18.43
CA GLY A 734 25.06 -32.42 -18.54
C GLY A 734 25.49 -33.89 -18.64
N ALA A 735 24.72 -34.68 -19.40
CA ALA A 735 24.89 -36.13 -19.50
C ALA A 735 26.29 -36.56 -20.02
N LYS A 736 27.00 -35.72 -20.78
CA LYS A 736 28.37 -36.03 -21.25
C LYS A 736 29.40 -36.10 -20.13
N ALA A 737 29.18 -35.39 -19.03
CA ALA A 737 30.06 -35.40 -17.86
C ALA A 737 29.73 -36.54 -16.87
N ALA A 738 28.63 -37.26 -17.07
CA ALA A 738 28.09 -38.20 -16.10
C ALA A 738 28.74 -39.60 -16.19
N THR A 739 30.05 -39.67 -16.02
CA THR A 739 30.77 -40.94 -15.88
C THR A 739 30.59 -41.50 -14.47
N ASN A 740 30.79 -42.81 -14.29
CA ASN A 740 30.67 -43.45 -12.97
C ASN A 740 31.57 -42.79 -11.91
N ASP A 741 32.80 -42.41 -12.29
CA ASP A 741 33.74 -41.75 -11.38
C ASP A 741 33.26 -40.36 -10.97
N VAL A 742 32.74 -39.57 -11.92
CA VAL A 742 32.19 -38.24 -11.63
C VAL A 742 30.98 -38.34 -10.72
N VAL A 743 30.08 -39.30 -10.98
CA VAL A 743 28.90 -39.54 -10.15
C VAL A 743 29.30 -39.96 -8.74
N ALA A 744 30.26 -40.89 -8.58
CA ALA A 744 30.74 -41.34 -7.28
C ALA A 744 31.35 -40.19 -6.45
N ILE A 745 32.11 -39.29 -7.08
CA ILE A 745 32.69 -38.14 -6.39
C ILE A 745 31.61 -37.10 -6.06
N LEU A 746 30.66 -36.83 -6.95
CA LEU A 746 29.55 -35.91 -6.65
C LEU A 746 28.68 -36.42 -5.50
N ILE A 747 28.46 -37.75 -5.38
CA ILE A 747 27.81 -38.34 -4.20
C ILE A 747 28.59 -38.02 -2.93
N LYS A 748 29.93 -38.11 -2.95
CA LYS A 748 30.77 -37.68 -1.82
C LYS A 748 30.61 -36.17 -1.53
N MET A 749 30.51 -35.34 -2.57
CA MET A 749 30.33 -33.89 -2.45
C MET A 749 28.95 -33.49 -1.91
N LEU A 750 27.93 -34.36 -1.92
CA LEU A 750 26.66 -34.11 -1.23
C LEU A 750 26.82 -33.93 0.28
N HIS A 751 27.94 -34.42 0.82
CA HIS A 751 28.30 -34.35 2.24
C HIS A 751 29.59 -33.55 2.45
N ASP A 752 29.85 -32.56 1.60
CA ASP A 752 30.98 -31.65 1.78
C ASP A 752 30.77 -30.77 3.04
N ASP A 753 31.88 -30.44 3.72
CA ASP A 753 31.86 -29.58 4.92
C ASP A 753 31.23 -28.21 4.63
N ASP A 754 31.37 -27.72 3.40
CA ASP A 754 30.79 -26.47 2.93
C ASP A 754 29.43 -26.70 2.24
N SER A 755 28.38 -26.10 2.80
CA SER A 755 27.00 -26.29 2.32
C SER A 755 26.76 -25.77 0.90
N TYR A 756 27.55 -24.78 0.44
CA TYR A 756 27.46 -24.28 -0.93
C TYR A 756 28.02 -25.31 -1.94
N VAL A 757 29.01 -26.11 -1.56
CA VAL A 757 29.51 -27.22 -2.38
C VAL A 757 28.45 -28.31 -2.48
N SER A 758 27.90 -28.76 -1.35
CA SER A 758 26.85 -29.78 -1.30
C SER A 758 25.64 -29.38 -2.13
N TRP A 759 25.24 -28.11 -2.04
CA TRP A 759 24.18 -27.53 -2.86
C TRP A 759 24.47 -27.66 -4.37
N ARG A 760 25.67 -27.29 -4.83
CA ARG A 760 26.05 -27.40 -6.24
C ARG A 760 26.20 -28.85 -6.70
N ALA A 761 26.54 -29.77 -5.82
CA ALA A 761 26.58 -31.19 -6.12
C ALA A 761 25.18 -31.75 -6.39
N CYS A 762 24.17 -31.39 -5.57
CA CYS A 762 22.77 -31.71 -5.82
C CYS A 762 22.31 -31.17 -7.19
N GLU A 763 22.61 -29.90 -7.48
CA GLU A 763 22.25 -29.27 -8.76
C GLU A 763 22.90 -29.99 -9.95
N ALA A 764 24.16 -30.41 -9.82
CA ALA A 764 24.90 -31.11 -10.86
C ALA A 764 24.29 -32.49 -11.17
N LEU A 765 24.06 -33.30 -10.14
CA LEU A 765 23.42 -34.61 -10.29
C LEU A 765 22.03 -34.50 -10.91
N SER A 766 21.25 -33.49 -10.52
CA SER A 766 19.94 -33.22 -11.11
C SER A 766 19.97 -32.94 -12.61
N LYS A 767 21.08 -32.37 -13.13
CA LYS A 767 21.25 -32.01 -14.55
C LYS A 767 21.83 -33.14 -15.41
N PHE A 768 22.35 -34.20 -14.83
CA PHE A 768 22.84 -35.37 -15.57
C PHE A 768 21.71 -36.21 -16.20
N GLY A 769 20.49 -36.03 -15.71
CA GLY A 769 19.27 -36.62 -16.28
C GLY A 769 19.04 -38.08 -15.93
N ALA A 770 17.87 -38.59 -16.33
CA ALA A 770 17.29 -39.89 -15.97
C ALA A 770 18.25 -41.10 -16.05
N LYS A 771 19.18 -41.11 -17.01
CA LYS A 771 20.09 -42.24 -17.28
C LYS A 771 21.18 -42.46 -16.21
N THR A 772 21.35 -41.52 -15.28
CA THR A 772 22.47 -41.51 -14.32
C THR A 772 22.03 -41.73 -12.88
N ILE A 773 20.72 -41.86 -12.66
CA ILE A 773 20.13 -42.10 -11.35
C ILE A 773 20.20 -43.59 -11.06
N THR A 774 21.21 -43.97 -10.29
CA THR A 774 21.39 -45.31 -9.72
C THR A 774 20.93 -45.32 -8.26
N ASP A 775 20.75 -46.49 -7.66
CA ASP A 775 20.37 -46.62 -6.25
C ASP A 775 21.35 -45.87 -5.32
N ASN A 776 22.64 -45.86 -5.65
CA ASN A 776 23.66 -45.11 -4.91
C ASN A 776 23.42 -43.59 -4.96
N VAL A 777 22.97 -43.04 -6.10
CA VAL A 777 22.62 -41.62 -6.23
C VAL A 777 21.37 -41.32 -5.42
N ILE A 778 20.35 -42.18 -5.49
CA ILE A 778 19.12 -42.04 -4.71
C ILE A 778 19.43 -42.05 -3.21
N ASP A 779 20.24 -43.00 -2.74
CA ASP A 779 20.64 -43.09 -1.34
C ASP A 779 21.45 -41.88 -0.87
N GLY A 780 22.34 -41.36 -1.72
CA GLY A 780 23.06 -40.11 -1.45
C GLY A 780 22.12 -38.91 -1.32
N LEU A 781 21.15 -38.77 -2.25
CA LEU A 781 20.17 -37.69 -2.22
C LEU A 781 19.21 -37.80 -1.03
N ILE A 782 18.79 -39.02 -0.65
CA ILE A 782 17.97 -39.26 0.55
C ILE A 782 18.73 -38.79 1.79
N LYS A 783 20.02 -39.15 1.94
CA LYS A 783 20.82 -38.65 3.07
C LYS A 783 20.98 -37.13 3.05
N ALA A 784 21.04 -36.51 1.88
CA ALA A 784 21.11 -35.05 1.74
C ALA A 784 19.79 -34.34 2.13
N LEU A 785 18.66 -35.05 2.20
CA LEU A 785 17.42 -34.51 2.78
C LEU A 785 17.54 -34.26 4.29
N ASP A 786 18.47 -34.89 5.00
CA ASP A 786 18.68 -34.67 6.44
C ASP A 786 19.79 -33.63 6.71
N HIS A 787 20.23 -32.89 5.69
CA HIS A 787 21.33 -31.95 5.82
C HIS A 787 20.95 -30.70 6.65
N LYS A 788 21.89 -30.19 7.47
CA LYS A 788 21.68 -29.01 8.34
C LYS A 788 21.22 -27.76 7.57
N ASP A 789 21.77 -27.55 6.38
CA ASP A 789 21.47 -26.42 5.51
C ASP A 789 20.24 -26.67 4.63
N PHE A 790 19.29 -25.74 4.65
CA PHE A 790 18.00 -25.87 3.95
C PHE A 790 18.14 -25.88 2.42
N GLY A 791 19.15 -25.19 1.87
CA GLY A 791 19.38 -25.10 0.43
C GLY A 791 19.79 -26.46 -0.14
N VAL A 792 20.64 -27.17 0.61
CA VAL A 792 21.02 -28.56 0.30
C VAL A 792 19.81 -29.49 0.34
N ARG A 793 19.01 -29.44 1.42
CA ARG A 793 17.78 -30.25 1.54
C ARG A 793 16.83 -30.00 0.37
N SER A 794 16.59 -28.73 0.06
CA SER A 794 15.75 -28.27 -1.05
C SER A 794 16.18 -28.87 -2.38
N ASP A 795 17.45 -28.77 -2.73
CA ASP A 795 17.93 -29.21 -4.04
C ASP A 795 18.07 -30.73 -4.13
N ALA A 796 18.34 -31.41 -3.01
CA ALA A 796 18.20 -32.86 -2.91
C ALA A 796 16.75 -33.30 -3.18
N CYS A 797 15.77 -32.61 -2.60
CA CYS A 797 14.35 -32.87 -2.84
C CYS A 797 13.97 -32.65 -4.30
N VAL A 798 14.40 -31.54 -4.93
CA VAL A 798 14.16 -31.29 -6.35
C VAL A 798 14.83 -32.33 -7.25
N ALA A 799 16.04 -32.78 -6.89
CA ALA A 799 16.73 -33.85 -7.61
C ALA A 799 15.97 -35.18 -7.53
N LEU A 800 15.44 -35.53 -6.35
CA LEU A 800 14.57 -36.71 -6.17
C LEU A 800 13.27 -36.59 -6.98
N GLY A 801 12.69 -35.40 -7.12
CA GLY A 801 11.52 -35.18 -7.97
C GLY A 801 11.76 -35.28 -9.48
N ARG A 802 13.01 -35.41 -9.92
CA ARG A 802 13.40 -35.59 -11.32
C ARG A 802 13.82 -37.04 -11.64
N ILE A 803 13.66 -37.95 -10.68
CA ILE A 803 13.98 -39.35 -10.92
C ILE A 803 12.91 -40.01 -11.81
N PRO A 804 13.29 -40.97 -12.66
CA PRO A 804 12.32 -41.72 -13.45
C PRO A 804 11.31 -42.43 -12.56
N GLN A 805 10.06 -42.53 -13.00
CA GLN A 805 8.98 -43.13 -12.21
C GLN A 805 9.28 -44.55 -11.68
N HIS A 806 9.96 -45.36 -12.49
CA HIS A 806 10.34 -46.73 -12.12
C HIS A 806 11.41 -46.80 -11.01
N ALA A 807 12.10 -45.69 -10.74
CA ALA A 807 13.12 -45.57 -9.70
C ALA A 807 12.57 -44.99 -8.38
N VAL A 808 11.29 -44.62 -8.34
CA VAL A 808 10.63 -44.14 -7.12
C VAL A 808 10.31 -45.33 -6.23
N THR A 809 11.04 -45.48 -5.13
CA THR A 809 10.84 -46.57 -4.16
C THR A 809 10.05 -46.09 -2.92
N GLU A 810 9.53 -47.02 -2.12
CA GLU A 810 8.90 -46.71 -0.83
C GLU A 810 9.82 -45.90 0.10
N LYS A 811 11.14 -46.14 0.02
CA LYS A 811 12.16 -45.39 0.76
C LYS A 811 12.21 -43.92 0.36
N VAL A 812 12.10 -43.60 -0.94
CA VAL A 812 12.04 -42.22 -1.45
C VAL A 812 10.78 -41.54 -0.91
N ILE A 813 9.63 -42.21 -1.00
CA ILE A 813 8.35 -41.67 -0.53
C ILE A 813 8.38 -41.40 0.98
N ALA A 814 8.88 -42.36 1.78
CA ALA A 814 9.04 -42.18 3.22
C ALA A 814 9.92 -40.98 3.58
N SER A 815 11.01 -40.79 2.83
CA SER A 815 11.93 -39.66 3.05
C SER A 815 11.28 -38.32 2.68
N LEU A 816 10.51 -38.27 1.59
CA LEU A 816 9.76 -37.08 1.20
C LEU A 816 8.60 -36.78 2.17
N MET A 817 7.96 -37.79 2.75
CA MET A 817 6.96 -37.60 3.81
C MET A 817 7.56 -36.96 5.06
N ASN A 818 8.77 -37.37 5.45
CA ASN A 818 9.50 -36.72 6.53
C ASN A 818 9.85 -35.26 6.16
N ALA A 819 10.19 -34.99 4.90
CA ALA A 819 10.47 -33.62 4.43
C ALA A 819 9.27 -32.67 4.51
N ILE A 820 8.02 -33.17 4.38
CA ILE A 820 6.81 -32.35 4.61
C ILE A 820 6.71 -31.90 6.09
N LYS A 821 7.33 -32.65 7.02
CA LYS A 821 7.29 -32.37 8.46
C LYS A 821 8.43 -31.46 8.93
N ASP A 822 9.36 -31.07 8.07
CA ASP A 822 10.54 -30.25 8.42
C ASP A 822 10.14 -28.86 8.91
N ASP A 823 10.80 -28.32 9.94
CA ASP A 823 10.44 -27.01 10.52
C ASP A 823 10.47 -25.84 9.52
N ASN A 824 11.23 -25.94 8.42
CA ASN A 824 11.32 -24.90 7.41
C ASN A 824 10.16 -24.94 6.41
N LEU A 825 9.28 -23.93 6.47
CA LEU A 825 8.11 -23.79 5.59
C LEU A 825 8.42 -23.85 4.08
N TYR A 826 9.54 -23.25 3.65
CA TYR A 826 9.93 -23.24 2.24
C TYR A 826 10.37 -24.63 1.75
N PHE A 827 11.01 -25.39 2.63
CA PHE A 827 11.37 -26.77 2.33
C PHE A 827 10.14 -27.69 2.33
N LYS A 828 9.22 -27.56 3.30
CA LYS A 828 7.92 -28.27 3.28
C LYS A 828 7.18 -28.05 1.96
N TRP A 829 7.14 -26.79 1.51
CA TRP A 829 6.53 -26.40 0.25
C TRP A 829 7.14 -27.16 -0.94
N LYS A 830 8.47 -27.17 -1.05
CA LYS A 830 9.17 -27.91 -2.11
C LYS A 830 8.92 -29.41 -2.05
N ALA A 831 8.87 -29.99 -0.85
CA ALA A 831 8.55 -31.40 -0.66
C ALA A 831 7.16 -31.74 -1.19
N CYS A 832 6.15 -30.92 -0.89
CA CYS A 832 4.78 -31.10 -1.42
C CYS A 832 4.75 -31.04 -2.95
N ALA A 833 5.41 -30.06 -3.55
CA ALA A 833 5.48 -29.91 -5.01
C ALA A 833 6.17 -31.11 -5.68
N VAL A 834 7.24 -31.63 -5.07
CA VAL A 834 7.95 -32.82 -5.57
C VAL A 834 7.08 -34.08 -5.48
N ILE A 835 6.34 -34.26 -4.38
CA ILE A 835 5.40 -35.38 -4.24
C ILE A 835 4.32 -35.32 -5.31
N GLY A 836 3.77 -34.14 -5.59
CA GLY A 836 2.81 -33.92 -6.67
C GLY A 836 3.35 -34.31 -8.05
N ARG A 837 4.62 -34.03 -8.34
CA ARG A 837 5.28 -34.39 -9.61
C ARG A 837 5.60 -35.88 -9.74
N ILE A 838 5.83 -36.56 -8.62
CA ILE A 838 6.05 -38.01 -8.61
C ILE A 838 4.74 -38.76 -8.89
N GLY A 839 3.59 -38.20 -8.53
CA GLY A 839 2.29 -38.71 -8.99
C GLY A 839 1.82 -40.03 -8.35
N ALA A 840 0.61 -40.48 -8.72
CA ALA A 840 -0.20 -41.42 -7.93
C ALA A 840 0.26 -42.88 -7.96
N LYS A 841 0.95 -43.32 -9.01
CA LYS A 841 1.40 -44.72 -9.14
C LYS A 841 2.35 -45.14 -8.01
N SER A 842 2.97 -44.16 -7.36
CA SER A 842 3.95 -44.34 -6.29
C SER A 842 3.40 -43.90 -4.93
N VAL A 843 2.43 -42.99 -4.88
CA VAL A 843 1.87 -42.46 -3.64
C VAL A 843 0.80 -43.40 -3.09
N LYS A 844 1.15 -44.24 -2.10
CA LYS A 844 0.23 -45.06 -1.31
C LYS A 844 0.20 -44.61 0.15
N GLY A 845 -0.94 -44.75 0.83
CA GLY A 845 -1.07 -44.54 2.28
C GLY A 845 -1.27 -43.07 2.70
N ASN A 846 -0.84 -42.71 3.91
CA ASN A 846 -1.16 -41.43 4.57
C ASN A 846 -0.62 -40.15 3.90
N VAL A 847 -0.02 -40.21 2.70
CA VAL A 847 0.52 -39.05 1.98
C VAL A 847 -0.57 -38.01 1.71
N ILE A 848 -1.77 -38.45 1.29
CA ILE A 848 -2.92 -37.57 1.05
C ILE A 848 -3.33 -36.84 2.33
N VAL A 849 -3.32 -37.54 3.47
CA VAL A 849 -3.60 -36.95 4.79
C VAL A 849 -2.61 -35.83 5.11
N HIS A 850 -1.30 -36.07 4.90
CA HIS A 850 -0.26 -35.07 5.18
C HIS A 850 -0.33 -33.87 4.22
N LEU A 851 -0.71 -34.09 2.95
CA LEU A 851 -0.98 -33.01 2.01
C LEU A 851 -2.20 -32.18 2.47
N ILE A 852 -3.27 -32.83 2.92
CA ILE A 852 -4.43 -32.12 3.45
C ILE A 852 -4.10 -31.34 4.73
N ASP A 853 -3.32 -31.91 5.64
CA ASP A 853 -2.84 -31.17 6.82
C ASP A 853 -1.95 -29.97 6.44
N ALA A 854 -1.25 -30.05 5.30
CA ALA A 854 -0.53 -28.93 4.74
C ALA A 854 -1.45 -27.85 4.11
N LEU A 855 -2.66 -28.18 3.65
CA LEU A 855 -3.66 -27.15 3.28
C LEU A 855 -4.10 -26.32 4.49
N ARG A 856 -4.26 -26.96 5.65
CA ARG A 856 -4.63 -26.32 6.91
C ARG A 856 -3.51 -25.43 7.43
N ASN A 857 -2.30 -25.97 7.52
CA ASN A 857 -1.18 -25.35 8.23
C ASN A 857 -0.17 -24.59 7.34
N GLY A 858 -0.37 -24.60 6.01
CA GLY A 858 0.53 -23.97 5.05
C GLY A 858 0.31 -22.47 4.86
N ASN A 859 1.27 -21.78 4.26
CA ASN A 859 1.07 -20.42 3.73
C ASN A 859 0.46 -20.47 2.32
N GLU A 860 0.02 -19.33 1.75
CA GLU A 860 -0.66 -19.30 0.44
C GLU A 860 0.12 -20.02 -0.68
N GLY A 861 1.43 -19.82 -0.75
CA GLY A 861 2.29 -20.48 -1.75
C GLY A 861 2.33 -22.00 -1.58
N MET A 862 2.38 -22.48 -0.34
CA MET A 862 2.31 -23.90 -0.02
C MET A 862 0.95 -24.49 -0.40
N LYS A 863 -0.15 -23.81 -0.06
CA LYS A 863 -1.52 -24.28 -0.32
C LYS A 863 -1.77 -24.45 -1.82
N LYS A 864 -1.34 -23.51 -2.65
CA LYS A 864 -1.43 -23.61 -4.12
C LYS A 864 -0.75 -24.86 -4.68
N GLU A 865 0.40 -25.21 -4.14
CA GLU A 865 1.20 -26.33 -4.66
C GLU A 865 0.74 -27.68 -4.10
N VAL A 866 0.15 -27.67 -2.91
CA VAL A 866 -0.60 -28.81 -2.39
C VAL A 866 -1.85 -29.07 -3.23
N ILE A 867 -2.59 -28.04 -3.65
CA ILE A 867 -3.72 -28.17 -4.60
C ILE A 867 -3.24 -28.84 -5.88
N GLU A 868 -2.19 -28.31 -6.51
CA GLU A 868 -1.64 -28.87 -7.75
C GLU A 868 -1.16 -30.31 -7.56
N ALA A 869 -0.55 -30.62 -6.41
CA ALA A 869 -0.14 -31.99 -6.07
C ALA A 869 -1.33 -32.95 -5.95
N LEU A 870 -2.39 -32.56 -5.23
CA LEU A 870 -3.61 -33.37 -5.09
C LEU A 870 -4.32 -33.56 -6.43
N LEU A 871 -4.34 -32.55 -7.30
CA LEU A 871 -4.90 -32.65 -8.65
C LEU A 871 -4.10 -33.63 -9.51
N ASN A 872 -2.77 -33.57 -9.49
CA ASN A 872 -1.92 -34.49 -10.24
C ASN A 872 -2.04 -35.93 -9.74
N ILE A 873 -2.09 -36.13 -8.42
CA ILE A 873 -2.35 -37.44 -7.80
C ILE A 873 -3.75 -37.96 -8.20
N SER A 874 -4.76 -37.10 -8.26
CA SER A 874 -6.11 -37.50 -8.66
C SER A 874 -6.16 -37.96 -10.11
N ARG A 875 -5.52 -37.21 -11.04
CA ARG A 875 -5.46 -37.52 -12.48
C ARG A 875 -4.75 -38.84 -12.78
N GLU A 876 -3.81 -39.26 -11.94
CA GLU A 876 -3.00 -40.46 -12.15
C GLU A 876 -3.55 -41.74 -11.49
N GLY A 877 -4.70 -41.68 -10.79
CA GLY A 877 -5.47 -42.87 -10.41
C GLY A 877 -5.85 -43.04 -8.93
N ALA A 878 -5.54 -42.08 -8.05
CA ALA A 878 -5.90 -42.16 -6.61
C ALA A 878 -7.13 -41.30 -6.25
N ILE A 879 -8.05 -41.12 -7.20
CA ILE A 879 -9.15 -40.18 -7.09
C ILE A 879 -10.11 -40.48 -5.93
N ASP A 880 -10.49 -41.75 -5.74
CA ASP A 880 -11.43 -42.14 -4.69
C ASP A 880 -10.89 -41.81 -3.30
N GLU A 881 -9.58 -42.00 -3.08
CA GLU A 881 -8.93 -41.71 -1.81
C GLU A 881 -8.83 -40.20 -1.57
N VAL A 882 -8.45 -39.41 -2.58
CA VAL A 882 -8.40 -37.95 -2.49
C VAL A 882 -9.79 -37.37 -2.23
N VAL A 883 -10.79 -37.78 -3.01
CA VAL A 883 -12.18 -37.32 -2.86
C VAL A 883 -12.71 -37.66 -1.47
N THR A 884 -12.51 -38.88 -0.98
CA THR A 884 -12.99 -39.28 0.37
C THR A 884 -12.45 -38.38 1.47
N HIS A 885 -11.16 -38.02 1.41
CA HIS A 885 -10.58 -37.14 2.41
C HIS A 885 -11.04 -35.68 2.23
N LEU A 886 -11.12 -35.17 1.00
CA LEU A 886 -11.59 -33.81 0.73
C LEU A 886 -13.05 -33.58 1.14
N ILE A 887 -13.92 -34.60 1.01
CA ILE A 887 -15.31 -34.53 1.48
C ILE A 887 -15.36 -34.25 2.99
N ASN A 888 -14.46 -34.85 3.77
CA ASN A 888 -14.36 -34.55 5.20
C ASN A 888 -13.84 -33.13 5.46
N VAL A 889 -12.94 -32.62 4.61
CA VAL A 889 -12.42 -31.24 4.68
C VAL A 889 -13.49 -30.21 4.32
N CYS A 890 -14.46 -30.55 3.46
CA CYS A 890 -15.64 -29.69 3.23
C CYS A 890 -16.53 -29.54 4.49
N ARG A 891 -16.24 -30.26 5.58
CA ARG A 891 -16.88 -30.12 6.89
C ARG A 891 -15.95 -29.51 7.96
N ASP A 892 -14.81 -28.95 7.55
CA ASP A 892 -13.84 -28.31 8.45
C ASP A 892 -14.43 -27.05 9.11
N GLU A 893 -13.87 -26.59 10.23
CA GLU A 893 -14.32 -25.34 10.88
C GLU A 893 -13.78 -24.09 10.16
N ASP A 894 -12.65 -24.23 9.44
CA ASP A 894 -12.03 -23.14 8.70
C ASP A 894 -12.62 -22.99 7.28
N ASP A 895 -13.36 -21.90 7.06
CA ASP A 895 -13.99 -21.59 5.77
C ASP A 895 -12.98 -21.50 4.61
N TYR A 896 -11.77 -21.04 4.88
CA TYR A 896 -10.74 -20.93 3.85
C TYR A 896 -10.26 -22.32 3.41
N VAL A 897 -10.11 -23.24 4.36
CA VAL A 897 -9.77 -24.64 4.07
C VAL A 897 -10.90 -25.32 3.29
N LYS A 898 -12.18 -25.04 3.62
CA LYS A 898 -13.32 -25.52 2.83
C LYS A 898 -13.26 -25.03 1.38
N ILE A 899 -13.00 -23.74 1.16
CA ILE A 899 -12.89 -23.15 -0.18
C ILE A 899 -11.79 -23.86 -0.99
N LEU A 900 -10.62 -24.11 -0.41
CA LEU A 900 -9.54 -24.82 -1.10
C LEU A 900 -9.91 -26.27 -1.42
N ALA A 901 -10.61 -26.97 -0.53
CA ALA A 901 -11.09 -28.32 -0.80
C ALA A 901 -12.10 -28.35 -1.95
N LEU A 902 -13.04 -27.39 -1.98
CA LEU A 902 -13.98 -27.21 -3.08
C LEU A 902 -13.27 -26.88 -4.41
N GLU A 903 -12.22 -26.06 -4.36
CA GLU A 903 -11.40 -25.74 -5.52
C GLU A 903 -10.69 -26.98 -6.08
N VAL A 904 -10.14 -27.84 -5.22
CA VAL A 904 -9.55 -29.12 -5.67
C VAL A 904 -10.63 -30.01 -6.29
N LEU A 905 -11.76 -30.22 -5.59
CA LEU A 905 -12.86 -31.07 -6.05
C LEU A 905 -13.41 -30.64 -7.41
N GLY A 906 -13.64 -29.34 -7.62
CA GLY A 906 -14.13 -28.80 -8.89
C GLY A 906 -13.11 -28.83 -10.03
N ASN A 907 -11.82 -28.87 -9.72
CA ASN A 907 -10.74 -28.94 -10.71
C ASN A 907 -10.25 -30.38 -11.00
N ILE A 908 -10.83 -31.38 -10.34
CA ILE A 908 -10.70 -32.77 -10.77
C ILE A 908 -11.38 -32.87 -12.13
N GLY A 909 -10.57 -32.93 -13.19
CA GLY A 909 -11.02 -32.84 -14.57
C GLY A 909 -12.14 -33.85 -14.92
N PRO A 910 -12.93 -33.58 -15.98
CA PRO A 910 -14.15 -34.31 -16.27
C PRO A 910 -13.93 -35.82 -16.51
N GLU A 911 -12.76 -36.22 -17.00
CA GLU A 911 -12.42 -37.62 -17.22
C GLU A 911 -12.30 -38.42 -15.91
N ALA A 912 -11.99 -37.74 -14.81
CA ALA A 912 -11.73 -38.35 -13.52
C ALA A 912 -12.91 -38.20 -12.55
N ALA A 913 -13.72 -37.14 -12.70
CA ALA A 913 -14.80 -36.85 -11.75
C ALA A 913 -15.81 -38.02 -11.58
N THR A 914 -16.29 -38.20 -10.34
CA THR A 914 -17.23 -39.26 -9.93
C THR A 914 -18.53 -38.66 -9.39
N ASP A 915 -19.58 -39.48 -9.28
CA ASP A 915 -20.83 -39.11 -8.62
C ASP A 915 -20.64 -38.63 -7.18
N LYS A 916 -19.68 -39.21 -6.44
CA LYS A 916 -19.33 -38.80 -5.08
C LYS A 916 -18.96 -37.31 -4.98
N ILE A 917 -18.29 -36.76 -6.00
CA ILE A 917 -17.93 -35.32 -6.04
C ILE A 917 -19.21 -34.49 -6.15
N ILE A 918 -20.11 -34.86 -7.06
CA ILE A 918 -21.40 -34.18 -7.25
C ILE A 918 -22.22 -34.20 -5.97
N ILE A 919 -22.33 -35.37 -5.33
CA ILE A 919 -23.06 -35.54 -4.06
C ILE A 919 -22.46 -34.65 -2.96
N ALA A 920 -21.13 -34.59 -2.85
CA ALA A 920 -20.46 -33.78 -1.85
C ALA A 920 -20.69 -32.27 -2.07
N LEU A 921 -20.66 -31.81 -3.31
CA LEU A 921 -20.89 -30.40 -3.65
C LEU A 921 -22.35 -30.01 -3.40
N ILE A 922 -23.30 -30.89 -3.70
CA ILE A 922 -24.73 -30.71 -3.36
C ILE A 922 -24.93 -30.62 -1.85
N ASP A 923 -24.29 -31.49 -1.06
CA ASP A 923 -24.35 -31.48 0.41
C ASP A 923 -23.84 -30.15 0.98
N VAL A 924 -22.79 -29.56 0.41
CA VAL A 924 -22.29 -28.23 0.84
C VAL A 924 -23.31 -27.14 0.53
N VAL A 925 -23.80 -27.05 -0.70
CA VAL A 925 -24.77 -26.03 -1.13
C VAL A 925 -26.09 -26.12 -0.35
N SER A 926 -26.50 -27.34 0.00
CA SER A 926 -27.76 -27.59 0.73
C SER A 926 -27.73 -27.15 2.20
N ARG A 927 -26.55 -26.80 2.75
CA ARG A 927 -26.41 -26.36 4.15
C ARG A 927 -26.62 -24.86 4.35
N GLU A 928 -26.81 -24.09 3.26
CA GLU A 928 -26.97 -22.63 3.30
C GLU A 928 -25.86 -21.97 4.14
N GLU A 929 -24.60 -22.21 3.74
CA GLU A 929 -23.45 -21.62 4.44
C GLU A 929 -23.30 -20.13 4.10
N ARG A 930 -22.09 -19.58 4.21
CA ARG A 930 -21.82 -18.20 3.78
C ARG A 930 -21.90 -18.13 2.25
N HIS A 931 -22.48 -17.06 1.74
CA HIS A 931 -22.65 -16.80 0.30
C HIS A 931 -21.39 -17.07 -0.56
N ILE A 932 -20.18 -16.83 -0.03
CA ILE A 932 -18.93 -17.11 -0.75
C ILE A 932 -18.69 -18.61 -0.94
N ILE A 933 -18.95 -19.42 0.08
CA ILE A 933 -18.73 -20.88 0.05
C ILE A 933 -19.71 -21.52 -0.92
N ASP A 934 -20.98 -21.12 -0.86
CA ASP A 934 -22.01 -21.59 -1.77
C ASP A 934 -21.67 -21.23 -3.22
N SER A 935 -21.21 -20.00 -3.47
CA SER A 935 -20.78 -19.59 -4.81
C SER A 935 -19.62 -20.44 -5.36
N VAL A 936 -18.61 -20.75 -4.53
CA VAL A 936 -17.49 -21.61 -4.94
C VAL A 936 -17.93 -23.06 -5.15
N ALA A 937 -18.82 -23.57 -4.29
CA ALA A 937 -19.37 -24.92 -4.43
C ALA A 937 -20.22 -25.06 -5.69
N LEU A 938 -21.02 -24.05 -6.05
CA LEU A 938 -21.81 -24.03 -7.28
C LEU A 938 -20.93 -24.00 -8.53
N ASP A 939 -19.85 -23.21 -8.53
CA ASP A 939 -18.88 -23.18 -9.64
C ASP A 939 -18.10 -24.51 -9.77
N ALA A 940 -17.73 -25.12 -8.65
CA ALA A 940 -17.14 -26.46 -8.64
C ALA A 940 -18.14 -27.52 -9.14
N LEU A 941 -19.43 -27.36 -8.82
CA LEU A 941 -20.50 -28.27 -9.25
C LEU A 941 -20.73 -28.18 -10.76
N ASP A 942 -20.75 -26.97 -11.33
CA ASP A 942 -20.84 -26.79 -12.79
C ASP A 942 -19.66 -27.46 -13.52
N ARG A 943 -18.44 -27.33 -13.00
CA ARG A 943 -17.26 -28.03 -13.53
C ARG A 943 -17.39 -29.55 -13.43
N ALA A 944 -17.80 -30.09 -12.28
CA ALA A 944 -17.97 -31.53 -12.08
C ALA A 944 -19.06 -32.13 -13.01
N LEU A 945 -20.13 -31.38 -13.27
CA LEU A 945 -21.21 -31.76 -14.18
C LEU A 945 -20.78 -31.77 -15.67
N SER A 946 -19.58 -31.32 -16.01
CA SER A 946 -19.04 -31.53 -17.36
C SER A 946 -18.58 -32.99 -17.59
N SER A 947 -18.51 -33.79 -16.52
CA SER A 947 -18.15 -35.21 -16.60
C SER A 947 -19.32 -36.08 -17.03
N TYR A 948 -19.20 -36.63 -18.24
CA TYR A 948 -20.10 -37.65 -18.74
C TYR A 948 -20.17 -38.87 -17.78
N HIS A 949 -19.03 -39.30 -17.24
CA HIS A 949 -18.97 -40.48 -16.37
C HIS A 949 -19.68 -40.24 -15.04
N ALA A 950 -19.49 -39.08 -14.40
CA ALA A 950 -20.15 -38.73 -13.15
C ALA A 950 -21.69 -38.65 -13.31
N ILE A 951 -22.18 -38.00 -14.38
CA ILE A 951 -23.63 -37.87 -14.60
C ILE A 951 -24.30 -39.24 -14.82
N LYS A 952 -23.62 -40.14 -15.52
CA LYS A 952 -24.15 -41.50 -15.78
C LYS A 952 -24.41 -42.29 -14.48
N LEU A 953 -23.70 -41.98 -13.41
CA LEU A 953 -23.80 -42.66 -12.12
C LEU A 953 -24.87 -42.06 -11.19
N LEU A 954 -25.50 -40.93 -11.57
CA LEU A 954 -26.50 -40.26 -10.72
C LEU A 954 -27.80 -41.06 -10.58
N ASP A 955 -28.21 -41.28 -9.33
CA ASP A 955 -29.51 -41.87 -9.01
C ASP A 955 -30.64 -40.82 -8.96
N SER A 956 -31.89 -41.27 -8.83
CA SER A 956 -33.05 -40.39 -8.82
C SER A 956 -33.07 -39.42 -7.63
N SER A 957 -32.49 -39.82 -6.49
CA SER A 957 -32.41 -39.00 -5.29
C SER A 957 -31.46 -37.82 -5.52
N THR A 958 -30.26 -38.11 -6.03
CA THR A 958 -29.22 -37.13 -6.32
C THR A 958 -29.66 -36.16 -7.41
N VAL A 959 -30.34 -36.64 -8.45
CA VAL A 959 -30.93 -35.75 -9.48
C VAL A 959 -31.94 -34.79 -8.86
N SER A 960 -32.78 -35.25 -7.93
CA SER A 960 -33.78 -34.39 -7.28
C SER A 960 -33.13 -33.31 -6.41
N GLN A 961 -32.06 -33.66 -5.68
CA GLN A 961 -31.29 -32.70 -4.87
C GLN A 961 -30.56 -31.68 -5.75
N LEU A 962 -29.94 -32.14 -6.85
CA LEU A 962 -29.29 -31.26 -7.82
C LEU A 962 -30.27 -30.22 -8.39
N LEU A 963 -31.49 -30.65 -8.72
CA LEU A 963 -32.53 -29.74 -9.20
C LEU A 963 -32.96 -28.70 -8.16
N ALA A 964 -32.92 -29.04 -6.86
CA ALA A 964 -33.18 -28.08 -5.80
C ALA A 964 -32.10 -27.00 -5.75
N CYS A 965 -30.81 -27.39 -5.89
CA CYS A 965 -29.70 -26.43 -5.98
C CYS A 965 -29.82 -25.53 -7.22
N ILE A 966 -30.16 -26.10 -8.38
CA ILE A 966 -30.32 -25.37 -9.65
C ILE A 966 -31.42 -24.29 -9.57
N LYS A 967 -32.45 -24.50 -8.74
CA LYS A 967 -33.58 -23.55 -8.58
C LYS A 967 -33.26 -22.35 -7.69
N GLN A 968 -32.10 -22.31 -7.05
CA GLN A 968 -31.65 -21.11 -6.34
C GLN A 968 -31.23 -20.04 -7.38
N ASP A 969 -31.66 -18.78 -7.23
CA ASP A 969 -31.54 -17.68 -8.23
C ASP A 969 -30.11 -17.37 -8.72
N ASN A 970 -29.08 -18.04 -8.18
CA ASN A 970 -27.67 -17.81 -8.45
C ASN A 970 -26.95 -18.93 -9.25
N PHE A 971 -27.60 -20.06 -9.58
CA PHE A 971 -26.93 -21.14 -10.32
C PHE A 971 -26.91 -20.92 -11.83
N GLN A 972 -25.72 -20.95 -12.46
CA GLN A 972 -25.56 -20.82 -13.91
C GLN A 972 -24.63 -21.91 -14.45
N PHE A 973 -25.05 -22.55 -15.55
CA PHE A 973 -24.21 -23.51 -16.29
C PHE A 973 -23.27 -22.77 -17.24
N ASN A 974 -22.02 -22.57 -16.83
CA ASN A 974 -20.99 -21.88 -17.61
C ASN A 974 -20.12 -22.85 -18.43
N MET A 975 -19.85 -24.05 -17.89
CA MET A 975 -18.94 -25.03 -18.47
C MET A 975 -19.65 -26.13 -19.26
N VAL A 976 -20.81 -26.59 -18.78
CA VAL A 976 -21.56 -27.69 -19.40
C VAL A 976 -22.28 -27.22 -20.65
N SER A 977 -22.17 -27.94 -21.77
CA SER A 977 -22.95 -27.62 -22.97
C SER A 977 -24.42 -28.03 -22.83
N SER A 978 -25.28 -27.27 -23.50
CA SER A 978 -26.73 -27.48 -23.60
C SER A 978 -27.17 -28.85 -24.07
N ASP A 979 -26.35 -29.50 -24.89
CA ASP A 979 -26.63 -30.85 -25.37
C ASP A 979 -25.97 -31.96 -24.53
N HIS A 980 -25.17 -31.62 -23.51
CA HIS A 980 -24.39 -32.58 -22.72
C HIS A 980 -25.29 -33.55 -21.94
N PHE A 981 -26.22 -33.03 -21.14
CA PHE A 981 -27.16 -33.86 -20.38
C PHE A 981 -28.05 -34.71 -21.29
N LEU A 982 -28.42 -34.19 -22.46
CA LEU A 982 -29.21 -34.94 -23.44
C LEU A 982 -28.41 -36.12 -24.01
N LYS A 983 -27.13 -35.93 -24.34
CA LYS A 983 -26.24 -37.02 -24.77
C LYS A 983 -26.18 -38.12 -23.73
N VAL A 984 -25.92 -37.76 -22.46
CA VAL A 984 -25.87 -38.73 -21.35
C VAL A 984 -27.22 -39.45 -21.19
N PHE A 985 -28.33 -38.73 -21.21
CA PHE A 985 -29.68 -39.29 -21.13
C PHE A 985 -29.97 -40.31 -22.24
N LEU A 986 -29.61 -39.99 -23.49
CA LEU A 986 -29.86 -40.86 -24.65
C LEU A 986 -28.99 -42.10 -24.66
N GLU A 987 -27.72 -41.96 -24.30
CA GLU A 987 -26.77 -43.07 -24.25
C GLU A 987 -27.05 -44.01 -23.08
N THR A 988 -27.33 -43.48 -21.89
CA THR A 988 -27.65 -44.27 -20.70
C THR A 988 -29.05 -44.86 -20.71
N ARG A 989 -29.96 -44.27 -21.50
CA ARG A 989 -31.40 -44.60 -21.52
C ARG A 989 -32.04 -44.50 -20.13
N ASN A 990 -31.52 -43.61 -19.27
CA ASN A 990 -32.00 -43.41 -17.91
C ASN A 990 -33.10 -42.32 -17.89
N PRO A 991 -34.39 -42.68 -17.69
CA PRO A 991 -35.47 -41.70 -17.67
C PRO A 991 -35.35 -40.68 -16.53
N ASN A 992 -34.61 -41.01 -15.46
CA ASN A 992 -34.43 -40.13 -14.30
C ASN A 992 -33.65 -38.85 -14.62
N LEU A 993 -32.87 -38.82 -15.71
CA LEU A 993 -32.13 -37.63 -16.13
C LEU A 993 -33.01 -36.64 -16.92
N ALA A 994 -34.22 -37.02 -17.34
CA ALA A 994 -35.09 -36.15 -18.15
C ALA A 994 -35.41 -34.78 -17.50
N PRO A 995 -35.67 -34.69 -16.18
CA PRO A 995 -35.85 -33.40 -15.51
C PRO A 995 -34.61 -32.50 -15.56
N LEU A 996 -33.41 -33.09 -15.48
CA LEU A 996 -32.14 -32.36 -15.56
C LEU A 996 -31.92 -31.80 -16.97
N VAL A 997 -32.23 -32.58 -18.01
CA VAL A 997 -32.22 -32.12 -19.41
C VAL A 997 -33.15 -30.92 -19.61
N ALA A 998 -34.36 -30.97 -19.06
CA ALA A 998 -35.34 -29.90 -19.22
C ALA A 998 -34.94 -28.60 -18.51
N ASN A 999 -34.42 -28.68 -17.28
CA ASN A 999 -33.97 -27.50 -16.52
C ASN A 999 -32.70 -26.88 -17.11
N ALA A 1000 -31.73 -27.70 -17.54
CA ALA A 1000 -30.51 -27.20 -18.18
C ALA A 1000 -30.82 -26.50 -19.51
N ALA A 1001 -31.67 -27.09 -20.35
CA ALA A 1001 -32.06 -26.49 -21.63
C ALA A 1001 -32.72 -25.12 -21.43
N LEU A 1002 -33.58 -24.97 -20.43
CA LEU A 1002 -34.20 -23.69 -20.11
C LEU A 1002 -33.17 -22.65 -19.64
N LEU A 1003 -32.36 -22.98 -18.64
CA LEU A 1003 -31.37 -22.05 -18.06
C LEU A 1003 -30.35 -21.54 -19.08
N GLN A 1004 -30.06 -22.36 -20.10
CA GLN A 1004 -29.14 -22.02 -21.17
C GLN A 1004 -29.81 -21.45 -22.42
N GLY A 1005 -31.13 -21.21 -22.40
CA GLY A 1005 -31.88 -20.66 -23.54
C GLY A 1005 -31.87 -21.57 -24.77
N THR A 1006 -31.81 -22.88 -24.56
CA THR A 1006 -31.70 -23.88 -25.62
C THR A 1006 -33.07 -24.39 -26.03
N ALA A 1007 -33.39 -24.33 -27.33
CA ALA A 1007 -34.64 -24.90 -27.85
C ALA A 1007 -34.48 -26.39 -28.17
N VAL A 1008 -35.45 -27.22 -27.75
CA VAL A 1008 -35.45 -28.67 -28.01
C VAL A 1008 -36.71 -29.06 -28.77
N THR A 1009 -36.55 -29.59 -29.98
CA THR A 1009 -37.64 -30.06 -30.84
C THR A 1009 -37.70 -31.58 -30.85
N LEU A 1010 -38.88 -32.14 -30.54
CA LEU A 1010 -39.14 -33.57 -30.52
C LEU A 1010 -40.00 -33.99 -31.72
N THR A 1011 -39.40 -34.64 -32.72
CA THR A 1011 -40.11 -35.22 -33.89
C THR A 1011 -40.40 -36.71 -33.68
N GLU A 1012 -41.06 -37.38 -34.63
CA GLU A 1012 -41.34 -38.82 -34.52
C GLU A 1012 -40.08 -39.66 -34.27
N ASN A 1013 -38.99 -39.36 -34.98
CA ASN A 1013 -37.76 -40.16 -34.95
C ASN A 1013 -36.52 -39.42 -34.42
N ASN A 1014 -36.61 -38.11 -34.16
CA ASN A 1014 -35.44 -37.30 -33.79
C ASN A 1014 -35.72 -36.31 -32.66
N ILE A 1015 -34.70 -36.06 -31.86
CA ILE A 1015 -34.58 -34.93 -30.94
C ILE A 1015 -33.56 -33.96 -31.53
N THR A 1016 -33.96 -32.72 -31.74
CA THR A 1016 -33.08 -31.66 -32.25
C THR A 1016 -32.89 -30.60 -31.18
N VAL A 1017 -31.64 -30.28 -30.86
CA VAL A 1017 -31.24 -29.23 -29.92
C VAL A 1017 -30.70 -28.05 -30.71
N TYR A 1018 -31.21 -26.86 -30.41
CA TYR A 1018 -30.79 -25.58 -30.96
C TYR A 1018 -30.14 -24.77 -29.84
N ASP A 1019 -28.83 -24.57 -29.95
CA ASP A 1019 -28.06 -23.79 -28.99
C ASP A 1019 -27.20 -22.70 -29.68
N ASN A 1020 -26.51 -21.91 -28.87
CA ASN A 1020 -25.64 -20.82 -29.34
C ASN A 1020 -24.41 -21.29 -30.13
N LYS A 1021 -24.13 -22.60 -30.20
CA LYS A 1021 -22.99 -23.21 -30.92
C LYS A 1021 -23.43 -23.96 -32.19
N GLY A 1022 -24.71 -24.23 -32.39
CA GLY A 1022 -25.26 -24.80 -33.63
C GLY A 1022 -26.44 -25.76 -33.43
N LEU A 1023 -26.70 -26.58 -34.45
CA LEU A 1023 -27.78 -27.56 -34.47
C LEU A 1023 -27.24 -28.97 -34.18
N SER A 1024 -27.67 -29.58 -33.08
CA SER A 1024 -27.36 -30.97 -32.72
C SER A 1024 -28.60 -31.86 -32.92
N ARG A 1025 -28.50 -32.92 -33.73
CA ARG A 1025 -29.62 -33.84 -34.03
C ARG A 1025 -29.31 -35.25 -33.53
N PHE A 1026 -30.22 -35.80 -32.74
CA PHE A 1026 -30.12 -37.14 -32.17
C PHE A 1026 -31.29 -38.01 -32.60
N THR A 1027 -31.02 -39.21 -33.11
CA THR A 1027 -32.07 -40.18 -33.49
C THR A 1027 -32.51 -40.99 -32.27
N VAL A 1028 -33.80 -41.03 -31.96
CA VAL A 1028 -34.32 -41.72 -30.76
C VAL A 1028 -35.37 -42.74 -31.17
N ALA A 1029 -35.05 -44.03 -30.97
CA ALA A 1029 -35.90 -45.16 -31.35
C ALA A 1029 -36.82 -45.70 -30.23
N LEU A 1030 -36.93 -44.99 -29.09
CA LEU A 1030 -37.59 -45.50 -27.87
C LEU A 1030 -38.73 -44.58 -27.40
N PRO A 1031 -40.01 -45.00 -27.53
CA PRO A 1031 -41.18 -44.21 -27.12
C PRO A 1031 -41.19 -43.80 -25.63
N GLY A 1032 -40.61 -44.62 -24.75
CA GLY A 1032 -40.56 -44.37 -23.30
C GLY A 1032 -39.70 -43.16 -22.91
N LEU A 1033 -38.52 -43.01 -23.53
CA LEU A 1033 -37.63 -41.86 -23.26
C LEU A 1033 -38.23 -40.54 -23.75
N LYS A 1034 -38.90 -40.59 -24.90
CA LYS A 1034 -39.64 -39.44 -25.44
C LYS A 1034 -40.75 -39.00 -24.49
N LYS A 1035 -41.51 -39.95 -23.93
CA LYS A 1035 -42.55 -39.66 -22.93
C LYS A 1035 -41.96 -38.99 -21.68
N ALA A 1036 -40.81 -39.47 -21.18
CA ALA A 1036 -40.13 -38.89 -20.03
C ALA A 1036 -39.69 -37.44 -20.27
N LEU A 1037 -39.11 -37.14 -21.43
CA LEU A 1037 -38.73 -35.75 -21.80
C LEU A 1037 -39.95 -34.83 -21.92
N ILE A 1038 -41.02 -35.28 -22.59
CA ILE A 1038 -42.25 -34.48 -22.72
C ILE A 1038 -42.82 -34.16 -21.33
N GLN A 1039 -42.86 -35.14 -20.43
CA GLN A 1039 -43.34 -34.95 -19.06
C GLN A 1039 -42.46 -33.95 -18.30
N ALA A 1040 -41.13 -34.09 -18.39
CA ALA A 1040 -40.18 -33.19 -17.75
C ALA A 1040 -40.32 -31.73 -18.23
N PHE A 1041 -40.32 -31.48 -19.54
CA PHE A 1041 -40.51 -30.12 -20.09
C PHE A 1041 -41.89 -29.53 -19.74
N THR A 1042 -42.94 -30.36 -19.73
CA THR A 1042 -44.28 -29.93 -19.31
C THR A 1042 -44.31 -29.53 -17.84
N GLN A 1043 -43.61 -30.27 -16.99
CA GLN A 1043 -43.51 -29.99 -15.57
C GLN A 1043 -42.72 -28.69 -15.31
N VAL A 1044 -41.52 -28.54 -15.88
CA VAL A 1044 -40.70 -27.33 -15.76
C VAL A 1044 -41.48 -26.09 -16.21
N ARG A 1045 -42.19 -26.18 -17.35
CA ARG A 1045 -43.05 -25.10 -17.85
C ARG A 1045 -44.18 -24.72 -16.87
N ARG A 1046 -44.74 -25.67 -16.13
CA ARG A 1046 -45.76 -25.38 -15.12
C ARG A 1046 -45.16 -24.70 -13.89
N GLU A 1047 -43.97 -25.13 -13.47
CA GLU A 1047 -43.31 -24.62 -12.27
C GLU A 1047 -42.86 -23.15 -12.40
N LEU A 1048 -42.54 -22.68 -13.61
CA LEU A 1048 -42.01 -21.32 -13.85
C LEU A 1048 -43.07 -20.26 -14.20
N GLY A 1049 -44.33 -20.67 -14.34
CA GLY A 1049 -45.37 -19.79 -14.89
C GLY A 1049 -45.14 -19.45 -16.37
N TYR A 1050 -46.16 -18.86 -17.02
CA TYR A 1050 -46.18 -18.59 -18.46
C TYR A 1050 -45.21 -17.49 -18.95
N HIS A 1051 -44.17 -17.14 -18.19
CA HIS A 1051 -43.36 -15.92 -18.41
C HIS A 1051 -42.04 -16.09 -19.15
N TYR A 1052 -41.59 -17.32 -19.45
CA TYR A 1052 -40.41 -17.56 -20.30
C TYR A 1052 -40.84 -18.27 -21.59
N HIS A 1053 -40.61 -17.59 -22.72
CA HIS A 1053 -40.97 -18.02 -24.07
C HIS A 1053 -39.80 -18.71 -24.77
#